data_AF-A0A1W9ZCT7-F1
#
_entry.id   AF-A0A1W9ZCT7-F1
#
_cell.length_a   1.000
_cell.length_b   1.000
_cell.length_c   1.000
_cell.angle_alpha   90.00
_cell.angle_beta   90.00
_cell.angle_gamma   90.00
#
_symmetry.space_group_name_H-M   'P 1'
#
loop_
_entity.id
_entity.type
_entity.pdbx_description
1 polymer ?
#
loop_
_entity_poly.entity_id
_entity_poly.type
_entity_poly.pdbx_seq_one_letter_code
_entity_poly.pdbx_strand_id
1 'polypeptide(L)'
;MTNFSVWPPEVNSARILGGAGSGPMLQAASAWTGLSAELRWAAASFRSVALGLALDSWQGSAATAMAEAAAPYLGWLQSAAAHAEQAASQVKTAADVYEAARAAMVHPAIVAANRSELVSLVTSNLFGQNAPAIASAEARYEHMWAHDVATMVGYHYGASAAAAGLRPLGLSSVFNLGFANMGSLNLGNANVGDLNLGSGNVGSLNFGNGNLGNLNIGLGNLGSGNFGLGNLGSSNLGFGNTGNHNIGFGNTGDYNIGFGNTGNGNTGLANTGNGNSGIGFTGSNLVGFGGLNSGTANTGLFNSGTGNSGYFNSGNGNFGIGNAGSHNTGLFNAGKANTGFFNAGIFNTGFANVGSYNSGSLNVGSFNTGSVNPGDTNTGFYNPGHINTGVANTGDLNTGAFNTGSMNNAFFARGSGQGTVGFSYSITIPRIPLDLPLNVPLSIPVSGTVGTISLKAFTIPKINLGPLKNLSGSVGPIEMPSIVVDGPTISIQVGGPETFIGVKVNGGIGPISIPVFDMPAGPGFGNSTTAPSSGFFNSGAGGTSGFGNLGAGNSGFVNVSSGSFGNSGLFNVGALQSGFQNLGTSGSGYPHLAGLANGGGLNLGSANVGGLNLGSANVGGLNFGSGNFGSLNAGLGNLGSGNIGFGNLGNVNLGFGNTGSHNIGFGNTGDWNIGFGNTGNGNIGFANTGNGNWGIGFTGSNLVGFGGLNSGTDNTGLFNSGSGNAGFANSGHGNWGLGNTGSFNTGLFNAAVANTGIGNVGSFNTGLFNAGSYNTGSFNIGDVNTGSFNPGSANTGFYNIGNTNTGSYNSGNLNTGAFNSGSGNNGFFWRGDNQGRVGYDYTLAIAGIPLNLAADVNLSIPVTGSITGLKVHAFDIPVPVDAKFDISFGELGTAHVPISGDLKVEVPEIVINRIPLDITVGPATLHIPIVNTVGPITVPVVHFAAAPGFGNATAGPSSGFFNTGTGGNSGFFNSGSLTSGMFNAAHEFVSGFSNVGALASGAANLGAGISGLYNTGPLALAAAAFSSGIGNVGGRLSGFFATGIGS
;
A
#
# COMPACT_ATOMS: atom_id res chain seq x y z
N MET A 1 -29.18 8.39 64.37
CA MET A 1 -28.09 7.52 64.84
C MET A 1 -27.24 8.30 65.82
N THR A 2 -26.87 7.69 66.93
CA THR A 2 -25.94 8.28 67.91
C THR A 2 -24.52 8.03 67.42
N ASN A 3 -23.69 9.07 67.26
CA ASN A 3 -22.29 8.87 66.88
C ASN A 3 -21.42 8.83 68.15
N PHE A 4 -20.69 7.74 68.36
CA PHE A 4 -19.76 7.60 69.49
C PHE A 4 -18.41 8.29 69.23
N SER A 5 -18.06 8.57 67.96
CA SER A 5 -16.78 9.21 67.59
C SER A 5 -16.69 10.69 67.98
N VAL A 6 -17.79 11.32 68.41
CA VAL A 6 -17.79 12.72 68.89
C VAL A 6 -17.69 12.81 70.41
N TRP A 7 -17.50 11.70 71.11
CA TRP A 7 -17.29 11.64 72.56
C TRP A 7 -15.87 11.14 72.85
N PRO A 8 -15.07 11.84 73.66
CA PRO A 8 -13.71 11.42 74.02
C PRO A 8 -13.71 10.19 74.94
N PRO A 9 -12.55 9.53 75.17
CA PRO A 9 -12.43 8.37 76.05
C PRO A 9 -13.06 8.59 77.42
N GLU A 10 -12.82 9.74 78.05
CA GLU A 10 -13.37 10.09 79.37
C GLU A 10 -14.91 9.98 79.42
N VAL A 11 -15.61 10.24 78.30
CA VAL A 11 -17.08 10.20 78.21
C VAL A 11 -17.58 8.81 77.83
N ASN A 12 -16.90 8.08 76.94
CA ASN A 12 -17.28 6.71 76.58
C ASN A 12 -17.01 5.75 77.74
N SER A 13 -15.78 5.75 78.27
CA SER A 13 -15.34 4.99 79.45
C SER A 13 -16.28 5.21 80.65
N ALA A 14 -16.56 6.45 81.03
CA ALA A 14 -17.40 6.74 82.20
C ALA A 14 -18.86 6.28 82.03
N ARG A 15 -19.41 6.33 80.81
CA ARG A 15 -20.81 5.98 80.55
C ARG A 15 -21.09 4.48 80.60
N ILE A 16 -20.17 3.63 80.14
CA ILE A 16 -20.38 2.17 80.22
C ILE A 16 -20.11 1.63 81.65
N LEU A 17 -19.16 2.24 82.38
CA LEU A 17 -18.74 1.80 83.71
C LEU A 17 -19.63 2.32 84.85
N GLY A 18 -20.30 3.47 84.68
CA GLY A 18 -21.17 4.09 85.71
C GLY A 18 -22.59 3.50 85.83
N GLY A 19 -22.90 2.42 85.12
CA GLY A 19 -24.24 1.80 85.08
C GLY A 19 -24.48 0.74 86.17
N ALA A 20 -25.73 0.26 86.26
CA ALA A 20 -26.16 -0.78 87.22
C ALA A 20 -25.70 -2.22 86.87
N GLY A 21 -24.85 -2.40 85.86
CA GLY A 21 -24.39 -3.69 85.36
C GLY A 21 -25.47 -4.49 84.60
N SER A 22 -25.14 -5.70 84.18
CA SER A 22 -26.05 -6.66 83.53
C SER A 22 -27.18 -7.19 84.44
N GLY A 23 -27.09 -7.02 85.77
CA GLY A 23 -28.01 -7.60 86.76
C GLY A 23 -29.51 -7.44 86.45
N PRO A 24 -30.01 -6.22 86.17
CA PRO A 24 -31.42 -6.00 85.82
C PRO A 24 -31.85 -6.72 84.54
N MET A 25 -30.95 -6.88 83.56
CA MET A 25 -31.23 -7.60 82.31
C MET A 25 -31.31 -9.12 82.57
N LEU A 26 -30.43 -9.66 83.40
CA LEU A 26 -30.49 -11.07 83.80
C LEU A 26 -31.75 -11.41 84.62
N GLN A 27 -32.24 -10.47 85.44
CA GLN A 27 -33.54 -10.58 86.12
C GLN A 27 -34.73 -10.50 85.14
N ALA A 28 -34.67 -9.64 84.12
CA ALA A 28 -35.68 -9.61 83.07
C ALA A 28 -35.68 -10.92 82.25
N ALA A 29 -34.51 -11.49 81.94
CA ALA A 29 -34.38 -12.76 81.23
C ALA A 29 -34.98 -13.94 82.02
N SER A 30 -34.79 -13.99 83.35
CA SER A 30 -35.42 -15.03 84.18
C SER A 30 -36.95 -14.85 84.28
N ALA A 31 -37.45 -13.61 84.34
CA ALA A 31 -38.89 -13.32 84.29
C ALA A 31 -39.52 -13.76 82.95
N TRP A 32 -38.87 -13.47 81.81
CA TRP A 32 -39.31 -13.95 80.49
C TRP A 32 -39.27 -15.49 80.37
N THR A 33 -38.26 -16.13 80.98
CA THR A 33 -38.18 -17.59 81.05
C THR A 33 -39.35 -18.20 81.84
N GLY A 34 -39.68 -17.60 82.98
CA GLY A 34 -40.85 -17.99 83.79
C GLY A 34 -42.16 -17.82 83.02
N LEU A 35 -42.36 -16.68 82.35
CA LEU A 35 -43.55 -16.46 81.52
C LEU A 35 -43.66 -17.47 80.36
N SER A 36 -42.55 -17.88 79.74
CA SER A 36 -42.57 -18.96 78.73
C SER A 36 -43.02 -20.30 79.33
N ALA A 37 -42.56 -20.65 80.53
CA ALA A 37 -42.97 -21.87 81.22
C ALA A 37 -44.47 -21.88 81.55
N GLU A 38 -45.01 -20.78 82.10
CA GLU A 38 -46.43 -20.61 82.38
C GLU A 38 -47.28 -20.70 81.10
N LEU A 39 -46.88 -20.04 80.01
CA LEU A 39 -47.57 -20.10 78.72
C LEU A 39 -47.53 -21.51 78.09
N ARG A 40 -46.44 -22.26 78.28
CA ARG A 40 -46.36 -23.69 77.90
C ARG A 40 -47.32 -24.55 78.72
N TRP A 41 -47.42 -24.30 80.02
CA TRP A 41 -48.35 -24.99 80.91
C TRP A 41 -49.82 -24.70 80.55
N ALA A 42 -50.14 -23.43 80.29
CA ALA A 42 -51.45 -23.01 79.79
C ALA A 42 -51.79 -23.67 78.44
N ALA A 43 -50.84 -23.69 77.48
CA ALA A 43 -51.02 -24.36 76.19
C ALA A 43 -51.24 -25.88 76.34
N ALA A 44 -50.51 -26.55 77.23
CA ALA A 44 -50.66 -27.98 77.49
C ALA A 44 -52.01 -28.30 78.15
N SER A 45 -52.41 -27.52 79.15
CA SER A 45 -53.71 -27.64 79.83
C SER A 45 -54.88 -27.41 78.87
N PHE A 46 -54.85 -26.30 78.10
CA PHE A 46 -55.87 -25.97 77.11
C PHE A 46 -55.96 -27.03 76.00
N ARG A 47 -54.82 -27.55 75.52
CA ARG A 47 -54.78 -28.68 74.57
C ARG A 47 -55.40 -29.95 75.15
N SER A 48 -55.18 -30.25 76.43
CA SER A 48 -55.78 -31.41 77.10
C SER A 48 -57.31 -31.33 77.09
N VAL A 49 -57.86 -30.17 77.48
CA VAL A 49 -59.31 -29.91 77.47
C VAL A 49 -59.88 -29.98 76.05
N ALA A 50 -59.20 -29.39 75.06
CA ALA A 50 -59.63 -29.41 73.67
C ALA A 50 -59.60 -30.83 73.04
N LEU A 51 -58.66 -31.69 73.45
CA LEU A 51 -58.59 -33.08 73.00
C LEU A 51 -59.65 -33.97 73.67
N GLY A 52 -59.92 -33.79 74.97
CA GLY A 52 -61.02 -34.48 75.65
C GLY A 52 -62.37 -34.17 74.98
N LEU A 53 -62.59 -32.90 74.60
CA LEU A 53 -63.77 -32.47 73.83
C LEU A 53 -63.94 -33.19 72.49
N ALA A 54 -62.86 -33.68 71.87
CA ALA A 54 -62.89 -34.37 70.59
C ALA A 54 -62.88 -35.92 70.69
N LEU A 55 -62.63 -36.49 71.88
CA LEU A 55 -62.38 -37.92 72.08
C LEU A 55 -63.30 -38.57 73.13
N ASP A 56 -63.71 -37.85 74.17
CA ASP A 56 -64.63 -38.35 75.21
C ASP A 56 -66.10 -38.18 74.80
N SER A 57 -67.03 -38.27 75.76
CA SER A 57 -68.48 -38.52 75.58
C SER A 57 -69.32 -37.48 74.82
N TRP A 58 -68.71 -36.43 74.23
CA TRP A 58 -69.37 -35.42 73.39
C TRP A 58 -68.92 -35.51 71.92
N GLN A 59 -69.00 -36.70 71.33
CA GLN A 59 -68.60 -36.91 69.93
C GLN A 59 -69.67 -36.41 68.94
N GLY A 60 -69.32 -35.48 68.06
CA GLY A 60 -70.20 -34.95 67.02
C GLY A 60 -69.66 -33.68 66.33
N SER A 61 -70.30 -33.25 65.25
CA SER A 61 -69.85 -32.10 64.44
C SER A 61 -69.72 -30.79 65.22
N ALA A 62 -70.57 -30.57 66.23
CA ALA A 62 -70.46 -29.42 67.12
C ALA A 62 -69.17 -29.43 67.95
N ALA A 63 -68.69 -30.60 68.39
CA ALA A 63 -67.44 -30.73 69.13
C ALA A 63 -66.22 -30.59 68.21
N THR A 64 -66.28 -31.12 66.99
CA THR A 64 -65.27 -30.86 65.95
C THR A 64 -65.15 -29.36 65.66
N ALA A 65 -66.27 -28.67 65.45
CA ALA A 65 -66.29 -27.22 65.21
C ALA A 65 -65.74 -26.41 66.41
N MET A 66 -66.00 -26.84 67.65
CA MET A 66 -65.42 -26.23 68.85
C MET A 66 -63.90 -26.48 68.96
N ALA A 67 -63.41 -27.66 68.58
CA ALA A 67 -61.98 -27.95 68.54
C ALA A 67 -61.26 -27.14 67.44
N GLU A 68 -61.87 -26.99 66.26
CA GLU A 68 -61.39 -26.12 65.19
C GLU A 68 -61.38 -24.64 65.61
N ALA A 69 -62.44 -24.15 66.26
CA ALA A 69 -62.50 -22.79 66.79
C ALA A 69 -61.50 -22.53 67.93
N ALA A 70 -61.10 -23.55 68.68
CA ALA A 70 -60.08 -23.47 69.73
C ALA A 70 -58.63 -23.48 69.20
N ALA A 71 -58.40 -24.05 68.01
CA ALA A 71 -57.06 -24.22 67.45
C ALA A 71 -56.26 -22.90 67.25
N PRO A 72 -56.85 -21.77 66.79
CA PRO A 72 -56.14 -20.49 66.71
C PRO A 72 -55.62 -19.98 68.05
N TYR A 73 -56.38 -20.15 69.13
CA TYR A 73 -55.96 -19.72 70.47
C TYR A 73 -54.86 -20.62 71.05
N LEU A 74 -54.93 -21.93 70.82
CA LEU A 74 -53.83 -22.85 71.16
C LEU A 74 -52.54 -22.52 70.39
N GLY A 75 -52.66 -22.21 69.10
CA GLY A 75 -51.53 -21.74 68.28
C GLY A 75 -50.94 -20.42 68.79
N TRP A 76 -51.79 -19.48 69.22
CA TRP A 76 -51.35 -18.24 69.85
C TRP A 76 -50.61 -18.49 71.17
N LEU A 77 -51.12 -19.34 72.07
CA LEU A 77 -50.43 -19.68 73.33
C LEU A 77 -49.04 -20.30 73.08
N GLN A 78 -48.94 -21.23 72.13
CA GLN A 78 -47.66 -21.85 71.75
C GLN A 78 -46.68 -20.83 71.14
N SER A 79 -47.18 -19.92 70.30
CA SER A 79 -46.37 -18.84 69.71
C SER A 79 -45.92 -17.82 70.76
N ALA A 80 -46.80 -17.40 71.68
CA ALA A 80 -46.48 -16.49 72.77
C ALA A 80 -45.42 -17.08 73.71
N ALA A 81 -45.50 -18.38 74.03
CA ALA A 81 -44.50 -19.08 74.81
C ALA A 81 -43.11 -19.11 74.13
N ALA A 82 -43.06 -19.32 72.82
CA ALA A 82 -41.82 -19.29 72.03
C ALA A 82 -41.25 -17.87 71.93
N HIS A 83 -42.09 -16.84 71.80
CA HIS A 83 -41.66 -15.45 71.81
C HIS A 83 -41.13 -15.00 73.18
N ALA A 84 -41.70 -15.48 74.28
CA ALA A 84 -41.17 -15.25 75.63
C ALA A 84 -39.79 -15.91 75.85
N GLU A 85 -39.59 -17.13 75.34
CA GLU A 85 -38.28 -17.80 75.36
C GLU A 85 -37.23 -17.08 74.48
N GLN A 86 -37.65 -16.64 73.29
CA GLN A 86 -36.82 -15.82 72.40
C GLN A 86 -36.43 -14.49 73.08
N ALA A 87 -37.37 -13.83 73.77
CA ALA A 87 -37.09 -12.61 74.54
C ALA A 87 -36.09 -12.85 75.68
N ALA A 88 -36.24 -13.94 76.45
CA ALA A 88 -35.28 -14.31 77.48
C ALA A 88 -33.87 -14.52 76.90
N SER A 89 -33.76 -15.20 75.76
CA SER A 89 -32.49 -15.44 75.06
C SER A 89 -31.84 -14.13 74.58
N GLN A 90 -32.58 -13.26 73.89
CA GLN A 90 -32.02 -12.01 73.38
C GLN A 90 -31.66 -11.01 74.48
N VAL A 91 -32.43 -10.94 75.57
CA VAL A 91 -32.08 -10.11 76.73
C VAL A 91 -30.79 -10.62 77.39
N LYS A 92 -30.57 -11.94 77.43
CA LYS A 92 -29.31 -12.52 77.89
C LYS A 92 -28.15 -12.18 76.94
N THR A 93 -28.32 -12.37 75.63
CA THR A 93 -27.29 -12.00 74.65
C THR A 93 -26.93 -10.51 74.70
N ALA A 94 -27.91 -9.62 74.91
CA ALA A 94 -27.65 -8.20 75.09
C ALA A 94 -26.88 -7.90 76.41
N ALA A 95 -27.11 -8.68 77.47
CA ALA A 95 -26.36 -8.58 78.72
C ALA A 95 -24.91 -9.10 78.57
N ASP A 96 -24.72 -10.21 77.84
CA ASP A 96 -23.39 -10.75 77.52
C ASP A 96 -22.58 -9.75 76.66
N VAL A 97 -23.22 -9.10 75.68
CA VAL A 97 -22.64 -8.02 74.86
C VAL A 97 -22.31 -6.77 75.69
N TYR A 98 -23.14 -6.42 76.68
CA TYR A 98 -22.84 -5.34 77.63
C TYR A 98 -21.59 -5.63 78.47
N GLU A 99 -21.48 -6.80 79.09
CA GLU A 99 -20.31 -7.12 79.91
C GLU A 99 -19.03 -7.27 79.06
N ALA A 100 -19.14 -7.78 77.82
CA ALA A 100 -18.02 -7.81 76.88
C ALA A 100 -17.51 -6.39 76.53
N ALA A 101 -18.43 -5.45 76.24
CA ALA A 101 -18.07 -4.06 76.00
C ALA A 101 -17.49 -3.37 77.24
N ARG A 102 -18.07 -3.63 78.41
CA ARG A 102 -17.62 -3.11 79.71
C ARG A 102 -16.23 -3.63 80.10
N ALA A 103 -15.88 -4.87 79.74
CA ALA A 103 -14.57 -5.45 79.96
C ALA A 103 -13.51 -5.00 78.94
N ALA A 104 -13.93 -4.64 77.72
CA ALA A 104 -13.04 -4.17 76.66
C ALA A 104 -12.73 -2.66 76.73
N MET A 105 -13.59 -1.85 77.35
CA MET A 105 -13.44 -0.39 77.45
C MET A 105 -12.15 0.02 78.17
N VAL A 106 -11.56 1.16 77.79
CA VAL A 106 -10.44 1.73 78.56
C VAL A 106 -10.92 2.10 79.97
N HIS A 107 -10.09 1.87 80.99
CA HIS A 107 -10.43 2.29 82.35
C HIS A 107 -10.11 3.79 82.53
N PRO A 108 -11.03 4.62 83.08
CA PRO A 108 -10.83 6.07 83.21
C PRO A 108 -9.53 6.50 83.91
N ALA A 109 -9.00 5.68 84.82
CA ALA A 109 -7.71 5.94 85.47
C ALA A 109 -6.51 5.93 84.48
N ILE A 110 -6.57 5.14 83.40
CA ILE A 110 -5.53 5.09 82.36
C ILE A 110 -5.58 6.37 81.52
N VAL A 111 -6.79 6.81 81.15
CA VAL A 111 -7.02 8.08 80.44
C VAL A 111 -6.53 9.26 81.29
N ALA A 112 -6.91 9.31 82.56
CA ALA A 112 -6.47 10.35 83.51
C ALA A 112 -4.94 10.33 83.75
N ALA A 113 -4.32 9.15 83.81
CA ALA A 113 -2.86 9.02 83.89
C ALA A 113 -2.17 9.60 82.64
N ASN A 114 -2.68 9.30 81.44
CA ASN A 114 -2.17 9.87 80.19
C ASN A 114 -2.34 11.40 80.11
N ARG A 115 -3.50 11.97 80.51
CA ARG A 115 -3.66 13.43 80.53
C ARG A 115 -2.77 14.11 81.58
N SER A 116 -2.52 13.48 82.73
CA SER A 116 -1.62 14.03 83.76
C SER A 116 -0.14 13.93 83.35
N GLU A 117 0.26 12.85 82.69
CA GLU A 117 1.56 12.70 82.02
C GLU A 117 1.77 13.80 80.97
N LEU A 118 0.79 14.02 80.09
CA LEU A 118 0.83 15.08 79.08
C LEU A 118 0.99 16.46 79.71
N VAL A 119 0.22 16.81 80.75
CA VAL A 119 0.34 18.10 81.45
C VAL A 119 1.74 18.26 82.07
N SER A 120 2.31 17.20 82.64
CA SER A 120 3.69 17.21 83.15
C SER A 120 4.73 17.42 82.03
N LEU A 121 4.58 16.73 80.89
CA LEU A 121 5.46 16.87 79.73
C LEU A 121 5.37 18.25 79.08
N VAL A 122 4.17 18.82 78.95
CA VAL A 122 3.90 20.16 78.40
C VAL A 122 4.44 21.25 79.31
N THR A 123 4.18 21.19 80.61
CA THR A 123 4.69 22.19 81.59
C THR A 123 6.20 22.19 81.74
N SER A 124 6.87 21.07 81.44
CA SER A 124 8.33 20.97 81.39
C SER A 124 8.94 21.27 80.01
N ASN A 125 8.14 21.52 78.96
CA ASN A 125 8.61 21.65 77.58
C ASN A 125 9.20 23.04 77.22
N LEU A 126 9.83 23.74 78.17
CA LEU A 126 10.26 25.15 78.02
C LEU A 126 11.17 25.40 76.80
N PHE A 127 11.94 24.39 76.38
CA PHE A 127 12.86 24.45 75.23
C PHE A 127 12.48 23.48 74.09
N GLY A 128 11.24 23.00 74.03
CA GLY A 128 10.76 22.11 72.97
C GLY A 128 11.26 20.65 73.02
N GLN A 129 12.16 20.31 73.95
CA GLN A 129 12.80 19.00 74.05
C GLN A 129 11.83 17.83 74.31
N ASN A 130 10.70 18.07 74.97
CA ASN A 130 9.68 17.06 75.23
C ASN A 130 8.67 16.90 74.09
N ALA A 131 8.79 17.64 72.97
CA ALA A 131 7.85 17.55 71.85
C ALA A 131 7.62 16.10 71.32
N PRO A 132 8.64 15.21 71.22
CA PRO A 132 8.43 13.81 70.84
C PRO A 132 7.64 13.01 71.90
N ALA A 133 7.85 13.29 73.19
CA ALA A 133 7.14 12.63 74.29
C ALA A 133 5.68 13.11 74.36
N ILE A 134 5.44 14.40 74.14
CA ILE A 134 4.09 15.00 74.01
C ILE A 134 3.34 14.36 72.84
N ALA A 135 3.97 14.27 71.65
CA ALA A 135 3.37 13.61 70.49
C ALA A 135 3.06 12.12 70.76
N SER A 136 3.93 11.43 71.52
CA SER A 136 3.68 10.05 71.95
C SER A 136 2.53 9.94 72.97
N ALA A 137 2.38 10.90 73.87
CA ALA A 137 1.28 10.94 74.84
C ALA A 137 -0.08 11.24 74.16
N GLU A 138 -0.14 12.19 73.22
CA GLU A 138 -1.35 12.44 72.43
C GLU A 138 -1.67 11.26 71.50
N ALA A 139 -0.67 10.61 70.88
CA ALA A 139 -0.90 9.39 70.09
C ALA A 139 -1.46 8.23 70.92
N ARG A 140 -1.07 8.10 72.20
CA ARG A 140 -1.70 7.14 73.13
C ARG A 140 -3.15 7.54 73.48
N TYR A 141 -3.45 8.83 73.57
CA TYR A 141 -4.81 9.33 73.77
C TYR A 141 -5.72 9.00 72.58
N GLU A 142 -5.29 9.31 71.36
CA GLU A 142 -6.01 8.98 70.12
C GLU A 142 -6.23 7.47 69.95
N HIS A 143 -5.25 6.64 70.36
CA HIS A 143 -5.43 5.19 70.37
C HIS A 143 -6.49 4.74 71.39
N MET A 144 -6.53 5.33 72.59
CA MET A 144 -7.62 5.07 73.55
C MET A 144 -8.98 5.55 73.00
N TRP A 145 -9.01 6.65 72.26
CA TRP A 145 -10.23 7.16 71.63
C TRP A 145 -10.76 6.22 70.54
N ALA A 146 -9.88 5.80 69.63
CA ALA A 146 -10.22 4.82 68.60
C ALA A 146 -10.71 3.49 69.21
N HIS A 147 -10.09 3.04 70.31
CA HIS A 147 -10.45 1.81 71.01
C HIS A 147 -11.81 1.89 71.73
N ASP A 148 -12.07 2.97 72.47
CA ASP A 148 -13.37 3.22 73.12
C ASP A 148 -14.50 3.36 72.08
N VAL A 149 -14.23 4.04 70.96
CA VAL A 149 -15.19 4.17 69.85
C VAL A 149 -15.47 2.83 69.18
N ALA A 150 -14.43 2.02 68.89
CA ALA A 150 -14.60 0.68 68.36
C ALA A 150 -15.39 -0.21 69.33
N THR A 151 -15.14 -0.10 70.64
CA THR A 151 -15.87 -0.83 71.69
C THR A 151 -17.33 -0.41 71.76
N MET A 152 -17.64 0.89 71.71
CA MET A 152 -19.02 1.39 71.70
C MET A 152 -19.77 1.09 70.39
N VAL A 153 -19.09 1.07 69.25
CA VAL A 153 -19.66 0.64 67.96
C VAL A 153 -19.94 -0.87 67.96
N GLY A 154 -19.03 -1.69 68.50
CA GLY A 154 -19.23 -3.13 68.69
C GLY A 154 -20.39 -3.43 69.63
N TYR A 155 -20.47 -2.72 70.76
CA TYR A 155 -21.61 -2.76 71.68
C TYR A 155 -22.92 -2.40 70.98
N HIS A 156 -22.96 -1.28 70.26
CA HIS A 156 -24.14 -0.85 69.52
C HIS A 156 -24.55 -1.89 68.46
N TYR A 157 -23.60 -2.46 67.72
CA TYR A 157 -23.89 -3.50 66.72
C TYR A 157 -24.46 -4.77 67.37
N GLY A 158 -23.81 -5.31 68.40
CA GLY A 158 -24.26 -6.51 69.11
C GLY A 158 -25.61 -6.33 69.82
N ALA A 159 -25.81 -5.20 70.49
CA ALA A 159 -27.08 -4.87 71.13
C ALA A 159 -28.20 -4.61 70.11
N SER A 160 -27.90 -3.98 68.97
CA SER A 160 -28.86 -3.82 67.86
C SER A 160 -29.21 -5.16 67.20
N ALA A 161 -28.25 -6.09 67.08
CA ALA A 161 -28.49 -7.42 66.56
C ALA A 161 -29.37 -8.24 67.52
N ALA A 162 -29.12 -8.18 68.83
CA ALA A 162 -29.97 -8.81 69.84
C ALA A 162 -31.40 -8.22 69.85
N ALA A 163 -31.52 -6.88 69.74
CA ALA A 163 -32.80 -6.20 69.65
C ALA A 163 -33.57 -6.51 68.35
N ALA A 164 -32.89 -6.57 67.19
CA ALA A 164 -33.48 -7.01 65.92
C ALA A 164 -33.83 -8.51 65.93
N GLY A 165 -33.19 -9.28 66.81
CA GLY A 165 -33.53 -10.67 67.12
C GLY A 165 -34.80 -10.85 67.94
N LEU A 166 -35.47 -9.76 68.39
CA LEU A 166 -36.79 -9.79 69.02
C LEU A 166 -37.89 -9.67 67.95
N ARG A 167 -38.89 -10.55 68.01
CA ARG A 167 -40.10 -10.44 67.18
C ARG A 167 -41.16 -9.60 67.91
N PRO A 168 -41.90 -8.70 67.23
CA PRO A 168 -42.92 -7.88 67.88
C PRO A 168 -44.05 -8.72 68.48
N LEU A 169 -44.43 -8.41 69.72
CA LEU A 169 -45.65 -8.92 70.36
C LEU A 169 -46.91 -8.19 69.83
N GLY A 170 -47.13 -8.29 68.51
CA GLY A 170 -48.42 -7.99 67.93
C GLY A 170 -49.40 -9.15 68.12
N LEU A 171 -50.69 -8.88 67.94
CA LEU A 171 -51.54 -9.89 67.31
C LEU A 171 -50.87 -10.22 65.98
N SER A 172 -50.44 -11.47 65.78
CA SER A 172 -50.00 -11.91 64.46
C SER A 172 -51.19 -11.84 63.52
N SER A 173 -51.28 -10.73 62.79
CA SER A 173 -52.09 -10.61 61.59
C SER A 173 -51.48 -11.53 60.54
N VAL A 174 -51.78 -12.82 60.66
CA VAL A 174 -51.56 -13.84 59.60
C VAL A 174 -52.61 -13.64 58.49
N PHE A 175 -52.92 -12.37 58.20
CA PHE A 175 -53.83 -11.92 57.16
C PHE A 175 -53.12 -12.03 55.82
N ASN A 176 -52.88 -13.29 55.45
CA ASN A 176 -52.56 -13.67 54.10
C ASN A 176 -53.89 -13.86 53.36
N LEU A 177 -54.15 -13.04 52.35
CA LEU A 177 -55.34 -13.13 51.51
C LEU A 177 -55.16 -14.21 50.44
N GLY A 178 -55.28 -15.46 50.86
CA GLY A 178 -55.24 -16.65 50.00
C GLY A 178 -54.68 -17.87 50.71
N PHE A 179 -54.70 -19.01 50.00
CA PHE A 179 -54.40 -20.33 50.57
C PHE A 179 -52.89 -20.64 50.62
N ALA A 180 -52.50 -21.49 51.58
CA ALA A 180 -51.15 -22.07 51.70
C ALA A 180 -49.97 -21.07 51.82
N ASN A 181 -50.22 -19.85 52.30
CA ASN A 181 -49.17 -18.86 52.54
C ASN A 181 -48.44 -19.10 53.90
N MET A 182 -47.12 -19.06 53.89
CA MET A 182 -46.26 -19.12 55.08
C MET A 182 -45.55 -17.78 55.28
N GLY A 183 -45.84 -17.08 56.38
CA GLY A 183 -45.39 -15.71 56.65
C GLY A 183 -46.57 -14.76 56.84
N SER A 184 -46.37 -13.46 56.63
CA SER A 184 -47.36 -12.42 56.93
C SER A 184 -47.65 -11.46 55.77
N LEU A 185 -48.86 -10.91 55.75
CA LEU A 185 -49.30 -9.85 54.82
C LEU A 185 -49.17 -10.20 53.32
N ASN A 186 -49.26 -11.48 52.95
CA ASN A 186 -49.23 -11.94 51.55
C ASN A 186 -50.63 -11.88 50.91
N LEU A 187 -50.77 -11.33 49.70
CA LEU A 187 -52.03 -11.30 48.94
C LEU A 187 -51.90 -12.16 47.67
N GLY A 188 -52.54 -13.33 47.68
CA GLY A 188 -52.42 -14.41 46.69
C GLY A 188 -52.18 -15.77 47.37
N ASN A 189 -51.78 -16.79 46.61
CA ASN A 189 -51.68 -18.18 47.11
C ASN A 189 -50.23 -18.69 47.17
N ALA A 190 -49.94 -19.61 48.10
CA ALA A 190 -48.72 -20.41 48.16
C ALA A 190 -47.40 -19.60 48.22
N ASN A 191 -47.40 -18.42 48.85
CA ASN A 191 -46.18 -17.64 49.08
C ASN A 191 -45.45 -18.12 50.35
N VAL A 192 -44.11 -18.06 50.36
CA VAL A 192 -43.26 -18.36 51.52
C VAL A 192 -42.35 -17.17 51.79
N GLY A 193 -42.75 -16.32 52.73
CA GLY A 193 -42.13 -15.04 53.05
C GLY A 193 -43.17 -13.99 53.46
N ASP A 194 -42.77 -12.72 53.50
CA ASP A 194 -43.61 -11.62 53.97
C ASP A 194 -43.92 -10.61 52.85
N LEU A 195 -45.10 -9.99 52.92
CA LEU A 195 -45.49 -8.82 52.10
C LEU A 195 -45.46 -9.07 50.58
N ASN A 196 -45.70 -10.31 50.12
CA ASN A 196 -45.81 -10.60 48.68
C ASN A 196 -47.21 -10.30 48.13
N LEU A 197 -47.28 -9.69 46.93
CA LEU A 197 -48.51 -9.43 46.19
C LEU A 197 -48.53 -10.24 44.89
N GLY A 198 -49.07 -11.45 44.97
CA GLY A 198 -49.15 -12.44 43.90
C GLY A 198 -49.07 -13.85 44.49
N SER A 199 -48.82 -14.86 43.65
CA SER A 199 -48.85 -16.28 44.06
C SER A 199 -47.56 -17.03 43.76
N GLY A 200 -47.20 -17.97 44.63
CA GLY A 200 -46.06 -18.88 44.46
C GLY A 200 -44.69 -18.23 44.63
N ASN A 201 -44.60 -17.08 45.32
CA ASN A 201 -43.32 -16.42 45.57
C ASN A 201 -42.60 -17.04 46.79
N VAL A 202 -41.27 -17.08 46.77
CA VAL A 202 -40.44 -17.56 47.88
C VAL A 202 -39.38 -16.50 48.19
N GLY A 203 -39.44 -15.92 49.38
CA GLY A 203 -38.82 -14.63 49.72
C GLY A 203 -39.89 -13.56 49.95
N SER A 204 -39.46 -12.32 50.21
CA SER A 204 -40.33 -11.24 50.69
C SER A 204 -40.38 -10.03 49.75
N LEU A 205 -41.46 -9.24 49.86
CA LEU A 205 -41.70 -8.01 49.10
C LEU A 205 -41.73 -8.18 47.57
N ASN A 206 -42.14 -9.35 47.06
CA ASN A 206 -42.32 -9.56 45.61
C ASN A 206 -43.72 -9.12 45.15
N PHE A 207 -43.80 -8.52 43.97
CA PHE A 207 -45.04 -8.15 43.28
C PHE A 207 -45.15 -8.93 41.97
N GLY A 208 -46.20 -9.75 41.81
CA GLY A 208 -46.36 -10.73 40.74
C GLY A 208 -46.13 -12.17 41.23
N ASN A 209 -46.03 -13.14 40.31
CA ASN A 209 -46.13 -14.57 40.61
C ASN A 209 -44.82 -15.33 40.38
N GLY A 210 -44.55 -16.35 41.20
CA GLY A 210 -43.51 -17.34 40.97
C GLY A 210 -42.07 -16.85 41.10
N ASN A 211 -41.83 -15.75 41.83
CA ASN A 211 -40.48 -15.22 42.04
C ASN A 211 -39.78 -15.94 43.20
N LEU A 212 -38.50 -16.29 43.06
CA LEU A 212 -37.66 -16.87 44.11
C LEU A 212 -36.51 -15.90 44.44
N GLY A 213 -36.66 -15.18 45.55
CA GLY A 213 -35.81 -14.11 46.04
C GLY A 213 -36.65 -12.95 46.60
N ASN A 214 -36.04 -11.79 46.84
CA ASN A 214 -36.70 -10.64 47.45
C ASN A 214 -36.88 -9.47 46.46
N LEU A 215 -37.87 -8.60 46.71
CA LEU A 215 -38.02 -7.31 46.00
C LEU A 215 -38.19 -7.42 44.47
N ASN A 216 -38.67 -8.55 43.93
CA ASN A 216 -38.90 -8.67 42.49
C ASN A 216 -40.27 -8.09 42.10
N ILE A 217 -40.34 -7.38 40.97
CA ILE A 217 -41.57 -6.82 40.40
C ILE A 217 -41.78 -7.45 39.01
N GLY A 218 -42.64 -8.45 38.93
CA GLY A 218 -42.98 -9.19 37.71
C GLY A 218 -43.15 -10.69 37.97
N LEU A 219 -42.94 -11.52 36.95
CA LEU A 219 -43.25 -12.96 37.02
C LEU A 219 -42.00 -13.82 36.81
N GLY A 220 -41.85 -14.86 37.62
CA GLY A 220 -40.89 -15.95 37.38
C GLY A 220 -39.41 -15.57 37.51
N ASN A 221 -39.06 -14.53 38.27
CA ASN A 221 -37.66 -14.13 38.47
C ASN A 221 -36.98 -15.00 39.54
N LEU A 222 -35.74 -15.44 39.30
CA LEU A 222 -34.90 -16.20 40.22
C LEU A 222 -33.68 -15.36 40.61
N GLY A 223 -33.72 -14.76 41.80
CA GLY A 223 -32.78 -13.76 42.31
C GLY A 223 -33.54 -12.61 42.96
N SER A 224 -32.87 -11.51 43.32
CA SER A 224 -33.51 -10.39 44.04
C SER A 224 -33.46 -9.06 43.29
N GLY A 225 -34.46 -8.21 43.51
CA GLY A 225 -34.50 -6.83 42.99
C GLY A 225 -34.70 -6.72 41.48
N ASN A 226 -35.23 -7.74 40.81
CA ASN A 226 -35.50 -7.70 39.37
C ASN A 226 -36.82 -6.99 39.07
N PHE A 227 -36.87 -6.21 38.00
CA PHE A 227 -38.10 -5.63 37.45
C PHE A 227 -38.36 -6.18 36.04
N GLY A 228 -39.46 -6.89 35.86
CA GLY A 228 -39.86 -7.55 34.61
C GLY A 228 -39.97 -9.07 34.75
N LEU A 229 -39.84 -9.82 33.65
CA LEU A 229 -40.25 -11.24 33.60
C LEU A 229 -39.06 -12.19 33.37
N GLY A 230 -39.01 -13.28 34.13
CA GLY A 230 -38.14 -14.44 33.83
C GLY A 230 -36.64 -14.18 33.93
N ASN A 231 -36.19 -13.21 34.74
CA ASN A 231 -34.77 -12.94 34.92
C ASN A 231 -34.13 -13.95 35.89
N LEU A 232 -32.90 -14.39 35.59
CA LEU A 232 -32.10 -15.34 36.37
C LEU A 232 -30.82 -14.66 36.88
N GLY A 233 -30.83 -14.20 38.11
CA GLY A 233 -29.83 -13.33 38.72
C GLY A 233 -30.51 -12.13 39.40
N SER A 234 -29.73 -11.14 39.84
CA SER A 234 -30.25 -10.02 40.66
C SER A 234 -30.10 -8.66 39.99
N SER A 235 -30.95 -7.71 40.40
CA SER A 235 -30.94 -6.31 39.97
C SER A 235 -31.17 -6.08 38.45
N ASN A 236 -31.80 -7.02 37.73
CA ASN A 236 -32.07 -6.86 36.30
C ASN A 236 -33.33 -6.02 36.03
N LEU A 237 -33.28 -5.11 35.06
CA LEU A 237 -34.40 -4.29 34.60
C LEU A 237 -34.81 -4.71 33.19
N GLY A 238 -35.79 -5.60 33.08
CA GLY A 238 -36.39 -6.05 31.83
C GLY A 238 -36.70 -7.55 31.83
N PHE A 239 -36.46 -8.23 30.72
CA PHE A 239 -37.10 -9.53 30.43
C PHE A 239 -36.08 -10.59 30.02
N GLY A 240 -36.10 -11.75 30.68
CA GLY A 240 -35.31 -12.93 30.31
C GLY A 240 -33.79 -12.78 30.42
N ASN A 241 -33.30 -11.83 31.22
CA ASN A 241 -31.85 -11.66 31.41
C ASN A 241 -31.29 -12.72 32.36
N THR A 242 -30.11 -13.25 32.05
CA THR A 242 -29.37 -14.21 32.88
C THR A 242 -28.05 -13.56 33.34
N GLY A 243 -27.74 -13.58 34.63
CA GLY A 243 -26.70 -12.75 35.25
C GLY A 243 -27.30 -11.53 35.96
N ASN A 244 -26.47 -10.55 36.32
CA ASN A 244 -26.86 -9.47 37.24
C ASN A 244 -26.73 -8.07 36.62
N HIS A 245 -27.54 -7.12 37.12
CA HIS A 245 -27.50 -5.71 36.72
C HIS A 245 -27.70 -5.44 35.21
N ASN A 246 -28.34 -6.36 34.47
CA ASN A 246 -28.65 -6.14 33.07
C ASN A 246 -29.87 -5.23 32.91
N ILE A 247 -29.87 -4.39 31.88
CA ILE A 247 -31.00 -3.52 31.50
C ILE A 247 -31.43 -3.92 30.09
N GLY A 248 -32.72 -4.20 29.89
CA GLY A 248 -33.30 -4.62 28.62
C GLY A 248 -33.66 -6.11 28.56
N PHE A 249 -33.41 -6.77 27.43
CA PHE A 249 -34.08 -8.02 27.07
C PHE A 249 -33.08 -9.11 26.68
N GLY A 250 -33.18 -10.31 27.28
CA GLY A 250 -32.47 -11.51 26.84
C GLY A 250 -30.94 -11.46 26.95
N ASN A 251 -30.37 -10.57 27.77
CA ASN A 251 -28.92 -10.48 27.94
C ASN A 251 -28.42 -11.63 28.84
N THR A 252 -27.22 -12.14 28.57
CA THR A 252 -26.60 -13.28 29.30
C THR A 252 -25.19 -12.90 29.76
N GLY A 253 -24.98 -12.76 31.06
CA GLY A 253 -23.78 -12.19 31.69
C GLY A 253 -24.15 -11.00 32.58
N ASP A 254 -23.17 -10.25 33.07
CA ASP A 254 -23.40 -9.13 34.00
C ASP A 254 -23.29 -7.75 33.32
N TYR A 255 -24.04 -6.76 33.80
CA TYR A 255 -23.97 -5.34 33.43
C TYR A 255 -24.23 -4.99 31.94
N ASN A 256 -24.99 -5.81 31.20
CA ASN A 256 -25.32 -5.48 29.81
C ASN A 256 -26.51 -4.51 29.71
N ILE A 257 -26.48 -3.60 28.74
CA ILE A 257 -27.54 -2.61 28.48
C ILE A 257 -28.04 -2.77 27.04
N GLY A 258 -29.22 -3.36 26.85
CA GLY A 258 -29.91 -3.48 25.57
C GLY A 258 -30.50 -4.87 25.34
N PHE A 259 -30.27 -5.46 24.16
CA PHE A 259 -31.03 -6.59 23.66
C PHE A 259 -30.13 -7.76 23.24
N GLY A 260 -30.24 -8.92 23.88
CA GLY A 260 -29.60 -10.17 23.43
C GLY A 260 -28.08 -10.21 23.50
N ASN A 261 -27.44 -9.37 24.32
CA ASN A 261 -25.99 -9.38 24.48
C ASN A 261 -25.54 -10.58 25.32
N THR A 262 -24.39 -11.19 25.00
CA THR A 262 -23.83 -12.36 25.69
C THR A 262 -22.39 -12.08 26.12
N GLY A 263 -22.06 -12.27 27.39
CA GLY A 263 -20.84 -11.79 28.05
C GLY A 263 -21.12 -10.56 28.91
N ASN A 264 -20.08 -9.83 29.33
CA ASN A 264 -20.20 -8.83 30.40
C ASN A 264 -19.98 -7.39 29.91
N GLY A 265 -20.82 -6.46 30.39
CA GLY A 265 -20.65 -5.02 30.20
C GLY A 265 -20.90 -4.50 28.77
N ASN A 266 -21.69 -5.21 27.95
CA ASN A 266 -21.98 -4.77 26.59
C ASN A 266 -23.14 -3.77 26.55
N THR A 267 -23.08 -2.78 25.66
CA THR A 267 -24.17 -1.84 25.36
C THR A 267 -24.65 -2.03 23.92
N GLY A 268 -25.97 -2.08 23.70
CA GLY A 268 -26.61 -2.20 22.39
C GLY A 268 -27.25 -3.57 22.14
N LEU A 269 -27.09 -4.14 20.94
CA LEU A 269 -27.88 -5.28 20.47
C LEU A 269 -27.02 -6.45 19.97
N ALA A 270 -27.32 -7.67 20.40
CA ALA A 270 -26.73 -8.94 19.95
C ALA A 270 -25.19 -9.02 19.97
N ASN A 271 -24.52 -8.32 20.90
CA ASN A 271 -23.06 -8.39 21.03
C ASN A 271 -22.62 -9.60 21.86
N THR A 272 -21.63 -10.36 21.38
CA THR A 272 -21.06 -11.54 22.02
C THR A 272 -19.60 -11.30 22.42
N GLY A 273 -19.30 -11.40 23.71
CA GLY A 273 -18.01 -11.10 24.35
C GLY A 273 -18.16 -9.99 25.39
N ASN A 274 -17.08 -9.26 25.72
CA ASN A 274 -17.09 -8.32 26.86
C ASN A 274 -16.83 -6.87 26.43
N GLY A 275 -17.53 -5.92 27.05
CA GLY A 275 -17.25 -4.48 26.93
C GLY A 275 -17.53 -3.86 25.56
N ASN A 276 -18.35 -4.47 24.72
CA ASN A 276 -18.68 -3.95 23.40
C ASN A 276 -19.76 -2.85 23.47
N SER A 277 -19.74 -1.88 22.56
CA SER A 277 -20.79 -0.84 22.46
C SER A 277 -21.27 -0.70 21.01
N GLY A 278 -22.38 -1.35 20.67
CA GLY A 278 -22.80 -1.46 19.27
C GLY A 278 -23.88 -2.50 18.96
N ILE A 279 -23.91 -2.95 17.70
CA ILE A 279 -24.88 -3.94 17.21
C ILE A 279 -24.16 -5.14 16.56
N GLY A 280 -24.30 -6.35 17.09
CA GLY A 280 -23.94 -7.61 16.44
C GLY A 280 -22.47 -8.03 16.53
N PHE A 281 -21.71 -7.58 17.55
CA PHE A 281 -20.29 -7.96 17.69
C PHE A 281 -20.06 -9.43 18.08
N THR A 282 -18.89 -9.95 17.70
CA THR A 282 -18.31 -11.19 18.25
C THR A 282 -16.84 -10.92 18.54
N GLY A 283 -16.51 -10.66 19.82
CA GLY A 283 -15.21 -10.15 20.27
C GLY A 283 -15.38 -9.31 21.54
N SER A 284 -14.31 -8.64 21.98
CA SER A 284 -14.36 -7.79 23.19
C SER A 284 -13.79 -6.39 22.93
N ASN A 285 -14.34 -5.40 23.63
CA ASN A 285 -14.00 -3.97 23.56
C ASN A 285 -14.18 -3.36 22.15
N LEU A 286 -15.16 -3.82 21.37
CA LEU A 286 -15.49 -3.33 20.03
C LEU A 286 -16.60 -2.27 20.07
N VAL A 287 -16.55 -1.28 19.17
CA VAL A 287 -17.52 -0.16 19.12
C VAL A 287 -18.05 0.05 17.69
N GLY A 288 -19.37 0.26 17.53
CA GLY A 288 -20.02 0.48 16.24
C GLY A 288 -20.95 -0.65 15.80
N PHE A 289 -20.71 -1.24 14.62
CA PHE A 289 -21.53 -2.31 14.07
C PHE A 289 -20.68 -3.58 13.84
N GLY A 290 -21.02 -4.64 14.57
CA GLY A 290 -20.51 -5.99 14.38
C GLY A 290 -21.19 -6.71 13.22
N GLY A 291 -20.68 -7.89 12.87
CA GLY A 291 -20.88 -8.50 11.56
C GLY A 291 -20.12 -7.74 10.45
N LEU A 292 -20.00 -6.41 10.55
CA LEU A 292 -19.16 -5.61 9.66
C LEU A 292 -17.68 -5.73 10.02
N ASN A 293 -17.28 -5.95 11.28
CA ASN A 293 -15.90 -6.34 11.59
C ASN A 293 -15.85 -7.72 12.27
N SER A 294 -14.77 -8.48 12.03
CA SER A 294 -14.55 -9.81 12.60
C SER A 294 -13.12 -9.99 13.12
N GLY A 295 -12.96 -10.67 14.26
CA GLY A 295 -11.69 -10.71 15.00
C GLY A 295 -11.54 -9.54 15.97
N THR A 296 -10.31 -9.12 16.28
CA THR A 296 -10.01 -8.24 17.44
C THR A 296 -9.34 -6.91 17.06
N ALA A 297 -9.60 -5.86 17.83
CA ALA A 297 -8.96 -4.55 17.72
C ALA A 297 -9.03 -3.84 16.34
N ASN A 298 -9.93 -4.29 15.44
CA ASN A 298 -10.12 -3.63 14.15
C ASN A 298 -10.88 -2.29 14.31
N THR A 299 -10.47 -1.27 13.55
CA THR A 299 -11.03 0.09 13.56
C THR A 299 -11.58 0.42 12.16
N GLY A 300 -12.77 1.03 12.09
CA GLY A 300 -13.48 1.25 10.82
C GLY A 300 -14.47 0.10 10.54
N LEU A 301 -14.63 -0.34 9.28
CA LEU A 301 -15.69 -1.29 8.86
C LEU A 301 -15.21 -2.34 7.83
N PHE A 302 -15.90 -3.47 7.72
CA PHE A 302 -15.58 -4.57 6.78
C PHE A 302 -14.22 -5.24 7.00
N ASN A 303 -13.56 -5.02 8.13
CA ASN A 303 -12.24 -5.58 8.40
C ASN A 303 -12.33 -6.97 9.07
N SER A 304 -11.40 -7.86 8.73
CA SER A 304 -11.29 -9.21 9.29
C SER A 304 -9.89 -9.53 9.82
N GLY A 305 -9.82 -10.22 10.95
CA GLY A 305 -8.56 -10.54 11.63
C GLY A 305 -8.24 -9.56 12.76
N THR A 306 -7.01 -9.05 12.84
CA THR A 306 -6.50 -8.38 14.05
C THR A 306 -5.93 -6.99 13.76
N GLY A 307 -6.39 -5.96 14.47
CA GLY A 307 -5.73 -4.65 14.53
C GLY A 307 -5.71 -3.84 13.23
N ASN A 308 -6.55 -4.18 12.24
CA ASN A 308 -6.63 -3.45 10.97
C ASN A 308 -7.38 -2.12 11.15
N SER A 309 -7.05 -1.10 10.36
CA SER A 309 -7.68 0.23 10.43
C SER A 309 -8.13 0.72 9.05
N GLY A 310 -9.40 1.13 8.95
CA GLY A 310 -10.01 1.60 7.71
C GLY A 310 -11.13 0.67 7.23
N TYR A 311 -11.12 0.30 5.95
CA TYR A 311 -12.24 -0.39 5.30
C TYR A 311 -11.83 -1.68 4.60
N PHE A 312 -12.62 -2.76 4.70
CA PHE A 312 -12.45 -4.00 3.92
C PHE A 312 -11.09 -4.74 4.06
N ASN A 313 -10.26 -4.42 5.06
CA ASN A 313 -8.93 -5.04 5.18
C ASN A 313 -9.01 -6.43 5.83
N SER A 314 -8.16 -7.37 5.43
CA SER A 314 -8.13 -8.74 5.95
C SER A 314 -6.74 -9.16 6.43
N GLY A 315 -6.68 -9.84 7.58
CA GLY A 315 -5.44 -10.30 8.21
C GLY A 315 -5.01 -9.43 9.39
N ASN A 316 -3.76 -8.97 9.47
CA ASN A 316 -3.20 -8.35 10.69
C ASN A 316 -2.56 -6.97 10.48
N GLY A 317 -3.12 -5.92 11.09
CA GLY A 317 -2.47 -4.63 11.25
C GLY A 317 -2.38 -3.78 9.97
N ASN A 318 -3.23 -4.03 8.97
CA ASN A 318 -3.24 -3.25 7.74
C ASN A 318 -3.94 -1.89 7.93
N PHE A 319 -3.55 -0.86 7.18
CA PHE A 319 -4.14 0.49 7.21
C PHE A 319 -4.64 0.92 5.83
N GLY A 320 -5.89 1.36 5.72
CA GLY A 320 -6.48 1.90 4.49
C GLY A 320 -7.67 1.10 3.98
N ILE A 321 -7.73 0.77 2.69
CA ILE A 321 -8.90 0.10 2.08
C ILE A 321 -8.51 -1.21 1.40
N GLY A 322 -9.19 -2.32 1.72
CA GLY A 322 -9.17 -3.56 0.95
C GLY A 322 -7.83 -4.31 0.94
N ASN A 323 -6.91 -4.00 1.85
CA ASN A 323 -5.61 -4.66 1.91
C ASN A 323 -5.73 -6.05 2.55
N ALA A 324 -5.00 -7.04 2.04
CA ALA A 324 -5.04 -8.43 2.50
C ALA A 324 -3.67 -8.92 2.99
N GLY A 325 -3.62 -9.67 4.09
CA GLY A 325 -2.38 -10.11 4.72
C GLY A 325 -2.00 -9.23 5.91
N SER A 326 -0.78 -8.72 6.01
CA SER A 326 -0.33 -8.08 7.26
C SER A 326 0.52 -6.81 7.10
N HIS A 327 0.19 -5.76 7.86
CA HIS A 327 0.90 -4.47 7.94
C HIS A 327 0.96 -3.67 6.62
N ASN A 328 0.10 -3.98 5.64
CA ASN A 328 0.04 -3.21 4.39
C ASN A 328 -0.64 -1.85 4.60
N THR A 329 -0.22 -0.82 3.88
CA THR A 329 -0.71 0.56 4.01
C THR A 329 -1.15 1.12 2.66
N GLY A 330 -2.39 1.60 2.54
CA GLY A 330 -2.94 2.20 1.33
C GLY A 330 -4.17 1.45 0.80
N LEU A 331 -4.27 1.22 -0.51
CA LEU A 331 -5.44 0.58 -1.15
C LEU A 331 -5.08 -0.77 -1.81
N PHE A 332 -5.85 -1.81 -1.51
CA PHE A 332 -5.88 -3.11 -2.22
C PHE A 332 -4.53 -3.85 -2.32
N ASN A 333 -3.58 -3.60 -1.40
CA ASN A 333 -2.31 -4.32 -1.37
C ASN A 333 -2.48 -5.70 -0.73
N ALA A 334 -1.88 -6.73 -1.31
CA ALA A 334 -1.93 -8.13 -0.83
C ALA A 334 -0.56 -8.63 -0.38
N GLY A 335 -0.47 -9.35 0.74
CA GLY A 335 0.77 -9.90 1.28
C GLY A 335 1.23 -9.15 2.55
N LYS A 336 2.48 -8.71 2.63
CA LYS A 336 3.05 -8.17 3.89
C LYS A 336 3.82 -6.86 3.72
N ALA A 337 3.47 -5.86 4.53
CA ALA A 337 4.17 -4.58 4.65
C ALA A 337 4.33 -3.79 3.34
N ASN A 338 3.42 -3.97 2.38
CA ASN A 338 3.37 -3.21 1.14
C ASN A 338 2.74 -1.83 1.38
N THR A 339 3.22 -0.79 0.70
CA THR A 339 2.71 0.60 0.80
C THR A 339 2.28 1.15 -0.56
N GLY A 340 1.08 1.73 -0.65
CA GLY A 340 0.56 2.36 -1.86
C GLY A 340 -0.69 1.66 -2.38
N PHE A 341 -0.69 1.24 -3.65
CA PHE A 341 -1.89 0.78 -4.36
C PHE A 341 -1.64 -0.57 -5.06
N PHE A 342 -2.53 -1.55 -4.88
CA PHE A 342 -2.58 -2.82 -5.63
C PHE A 342 -1.30 -3.69 -5.62
N ASN A 343 -0.34 -3.45 -4.70
CA ASN A 343 0.92 -4.21 -4.68
C ASN A 343 0.72 -5.60 -4.06
N ALA A 344 1.26 -6.64 -4.70
CA ALA A 344 1.12 -8.04 -4.29
C ALA A 344 2.49 -8.66 -3.91
N GLY A 345 2.61 -9.17 -2.69
CA GLY A 345 3.83 -9.80 -2.15
C GLY A 345 4.36 -9.09 -0.90
N ILE A 346 5.66 -8.84 -0.77
CA ILE A 346 6.26 -8.39 0.50
C ILE A 346 7.09 -7.09 0.35
N PHE A 347 6.92 -6.09 1.23
CA PHE A 347 7.71 -4.85 1.29
C PHE A 347 7.77 -4.03 -0.03
N ASN A 348 6.75 -4.14 -0.89
CA ASN A 348 6.65 -3.32 -2.11
C ASN A 348 6.16 -1.90 -1.79
N THR A 349 6.64 -0.87 -2.49
CA THR A 349 6.17 0.52 -2.38
C THR A 349 5.77 1.09 -3.74
N GLY A 350 4.56 1.65 -3.87
CA GLY A 350 4.08 2.36 -5.06
C GLY A 350 2.81 1.76 -5.66
N PHE A 351 2.79 1.48 -6.97
CA PHE A 351 1.59 1.07 -7.71
C PHE A 351 1.73 -0.30 -8.41
N ALA A 352 0.87 -1.26 -8.07
CA ALA A 352 0.68 -2.53 -8.78
C ALA A 352 1.96 -3.34 -9.04
N ASN A 353 2.92 -3.33 -8.10
CA ASN A 353 4.11 -4.19 -8.17
C ASN A 353 3.77 -5.61 -7.68
N VAL A 354 4.32 -6.64 -8.32
CA VAL A 354 4.08 -8.06 -8.02
C VAL A 354 5.41 -8.75 -7.69
N GLY A 355 5.53 -9.37 -6.52
CA GLY A 355 6.75 -9.96 -5.99
C GLY A 355 7.21 -9.26 -4.73
N SER A 356 8.51 -9.12 -4.43
CA SER A 356 8.95 -8.56 -3.13
C SER A 356 10.01 -7.46 -3.23
N TYR A 357 9.98 -6.50 -2.30
CA TYR A 357 10.95 -5.41 -2.15
C TYR A 357 11.05 -4.46 -3.37
N ASN A 358 9.99 -4.36 -4.18
CA ASN A 358 9.98 -3.44 -5.33
C ASN A 358 9.61 -2.00 -4.92
N SER A 359 10.10 -1.00 -5.65
CA SER A 359 9.73 0.42 -5.47
C SER A 359 9.39 1.09 -6.80
N GLY A 360 8.20 1.71 -6.89
CA GLY A 360 7.70 2.40 -8.07
C GLY A 360 6.45 1.73 -8.65
N SER A 361 6.38 1.45 -9.95
CA SER A 361 5.12 1.06 -10.62
C SER A 361 5.24 -0.15 -11.55
N LEU A 362 4.30 -1.10 -11.47
CA LEU A 362 4.13 -2.20 -12.43
C LEU A 362 5.38 -3.11 -12.61
N ASN A 363 6.25 -3.21 -11.60
CA ASN A 363 7.37 -4.15 -11.62
C ASN A 363 6.89 -5.57 -11.27
N VAL A 364 7.50 -6.60 -11.88
CA VAL A 364 7.11 -8.01 -11.70
C VAL A 364 8.33 -8.87 -11.44
N GLY A 365 8.46 -9.40 -10.22
CA GLY A 365 9.68 -10.00 -9.69
C GLY A 365 10.09 -9.29 -8.40
N SER A 366 11.36 -9.32 -8.01
CA SER A 366 11.80 -8.81 -6.70
C SER A 366 12.95 -7.80 -6.79
N PHE A 367 13.03 -6.91 -5.80
CA PHE A 367 14.08 -5.90 -5.64
C PHE A 367 14.19 -4.86 -6.79
N ASN A 368 13.15 -4.70 -7.62
CA ASN A 368 13.18 -3.73 -8.72
C ASN A 368 12.87 -2.30 -8.25
N THR A 369 13.53 -1.29 -8.81
CA THR A 369 13.25 0.13 -8.55
C THR A 369 12.96 0.87 -9.86
N GLY A 370 11.88 1.66 -9.91
CA GLY A 370 11.44 2.39 -11.10
C GLY A 370 10.13 1.82 -11.65
N SER A 371 9.97 1.65 -12.96
CA SER A 371 8.68 1.18 -13.50
C SER A 371 8.75 0.21 -14.68
N VAL A 372 7.80 -0.73 -14.71
CA VAL A 372 7.61 -1.74 -15.76
C VAL A 372 8.85 -2.61 -15.99
N ASN A 373 9.49 -3.09 -14.92
CA ASN A 373 10.61 -4.04 -15.01
C ASN A 373 10.16 -5.46 -14.63
N PRO A 374 10.07 -6.41 -15.59
CA PRO A 374 9.89 -7.84 -15.31
C PRO A 374 11.22 -8.57 -15.09
N GLY A 375 11.34 -9.34 -14.01
CA GLY A 375 12.56 -10.00 -13.53
C GLY A 375 13.02 -9.42 -12.20
N ASP A 376 14.25 -9.68 -11.78
CA ASP A 376 14.74 -9.30 -10.44
C ASP A 376 15.88 -8.27 -10.47
N THR A 377 15.90 -7.39 -9.46
CA THR A 377 16.99 -6.44 -9.16
C THR A 377 17.26 -5.42 -10.28
N ASN A 378 16.25 -5.06 -11.08
CA ASN A 378 16.38 -4.03 -12.11
C ASN A 378 16.18 -2.61 -11.55
N THR A 379 16.89 -1.61 -12.09
CA THR A 379 16.73 -0.19 -11.74
C THR A 379 16.46 0.67 -12.97
N GLY A 380 15.33 1.37 -12.99
CA GLY A 380 14.93 2.29 -14.07
C GLY A 380 13.60 1.90 -14.73
N PHE A 381 13.51 2.00 -16.05
CA PHE A 381 12.25 1.89 -16.79
C PHE A 381 12.28 0.83 -17.89
N TYR A 382 11.24 -0.01 -17.97
CA TYR A 382 11.05 -0.97 -19.06
C TYR A 382 12.22 -1.96 -19.27
N ASN A 383 12.81 -2.54 -18.22
CA ASN A 383 13.90 -3.52 -18.37
C ASN A 383 13.44 -4.97 -18.09
N PRO A 384 13.22 -5.84 -19.10
CA PRO A 384 12.98 -7.27 -18.91
C PRO A 384 14.27 -8.09 -18.76
N GLY A 385 14.32 -8.93 -17.73
CA GLY A 385 15.46 -9.77 -17.35
C GLY A 385 15.98 -9.41 -15.95
N HIS A 386 17.20 -9.79 -15.60
CA HIS A 386 17.71 -9.61 -14.24
C HIS A 386 18.91 -8.65 -14.16
N ILE A 387 18.98 -7.86 -13.09
CA ILE A 387 20.12 -6.99 -12.74
C ILE A 387 20.43 -5.90 -13.82
N ASN A 388 19.41 -5.38 -14.51
CA ASN A 388 19.60 -4.29 -15.49
C ASN A 388 19.47 -2.90 -14.85
N THR A 389 20.25 -1.92 -15.34
CA THR A 389 20.17 -0.52 -14.93
C THR A 389 19.99 0.43 -16.11
N GLY A 390 18.87 1.16 -16.15
CA GLY A 390 18.59 2.22 -17.11
C GLY A 390 17.23 2.07 -17.79
N VAL A 391 17.18 2.18 -19.12
CA VAL A 391 15.90 2.26 -19.87
C VAL A 391 15.83 1.24 -21.02
N ALA A 392 14.75 0.47 -21.12
CA ALA A 392 14.47 -0.41 -22.26
C ALA A 392 15.55 -1.50 -22.53
N ASN A 393 16.28 -1.97 -21.51
CA ASN A 393 17.27 -3.04 -21.67
C ASN A 393 16.63 -4.42 -21.54
N THR A 394 16.89 -5.33 -22.48
CA THR A 394 16.33 -6.70 -22.52
C THR A 394 17.44 -7.76 -22.48
N GLY A 395 17.43 -8.58 -21.43
CA GLY A 395 18.47 -9.56 -21.10
C GLY A 395 19.00 -9.33 -19.68
N ASP A 396 20.20 -9.79 -19.35
CA ASP A 396 20.70 -9.76 -17.96
C ASP A 396 21.98 -8.92 -17.79
N LEU A 397 22.15 -8.28 -16.63
CA LEU A 397 23.35 -7.51 -16.26
C LEU A 397 23.69 -6.34 -17.22
N ASN A 398 22.69 -5.72 -17.86
CA ASN A 398 22.94 -4.58 -18.75
C ASN A 398 22.90 -3.23 -18.01
N THR A 399 23.78 -2.31 -18.40
CA THR A 399 23.74 -0.89 -18.00
C THR A 399 23.62 0.01 -19.23
N GLY A 400 22.75 1.02 -19.17
CA GLY A 400 22.53 2.00 -20.23
C GLY A 400 21.11 1.97 -20.78
N ALA A 401 20.90 2.05 -22.10
CA ALA A 401 19.55 1.97 -22.66
C ALA A 401 19.43 1.31 -24.03
N PHE A 402 18.25 0.71 -24.28
CA PHE A 402 17.87 0.01 -25.51
C PHE A 402 18.81 -1.16 -25.90
N ASN A 403 19.49 -1.76 -24.91
CA ASN A 403 20.36 -2.90 -25.13
C ASN A 403 19.56 -4.20 -25.27
N THR A 404 19.97 -5.10 -26.17
CA THR A 404 19.44 -6.46 -26.28
C THR A 404 20.57 -7.50 -26.23
N GLY A 405 20.51 -8.42 -25.28
CA GLY A 405 21.60 -9.34 -24.92
C GLY A 405 21.99 -9.15 -23.45
N SER A 406 23.11 -9.72 -23.01
CA SER A 406 23.51 -9.67 -21.59
C SER A 406 24.90 -9.09 -21.37
N MET A 407 25.16 -8.56 -20.17
CA MET A 407 26.45 -7.98 -19.74
C MET A 407 26.91 -6.75 -20.56
N ASN A 408 25.98 -5.98 -21.14
CA ASN A 408 26.33 -4.77 -21.90
C ASN A 408 26.47 -3.54 -20.99
N ASN A 409 27.30 -2.57 -21.38
CA ASN A 409 27.44 -1.26 -20.75
C ASN A 409 27.48 -0.16 -21.83
N ALA A 410 26.33 0.12 -22.44
CA ALA A 410 26.25 0.88 -23.69
C ALA A 410 24.84 1.46 -23.94
N PHE A 411 24.70 2.18 -25.05
CA PHE A 411 23.41 2.48 -25.66
C PHE A 411 23.24 1.66 -26.95
N PHE A 412 22.07 1.08 -27.17
CA PHE A 412 21.70 0.32 -28.38
C PHE A 412 22.61 -0.89 -28.69
N ALA A 413 23.22 -1.54 -27.69
CA ALA A 413 23.93 -2.81 -27.88
C ALA A 413 22.97 -3.90 -28.39
N ARG A 414 23.47 -4.78 -29.25
CA ARG A 414 22.68 -5.87 -29.89
C ARG A 414 23.29 -7.26 -29.76
N GLY A 415 24.36 -7.39 -28.98
CA GLY A 415 24.98 -8.65 -28.59
C GLY A 415 25.14 -8.73 -27.08
N SER A 416 26.04 -9.59 -26.62
CA SER A 416 26.42 -9.67 -25.20
C SER A 416 27.84 -9.14 -24.98
N GLY A 417 28.10 -8.57 -23.81
CA GLY A 417 29.43 -8.07 -23.40
C GLY A 417 29.89 -6.76 -24.07
N GLN A 418 29.00 -6.05 -24.78
CA GLN A 418 29.37 -4.85 -25.53
C GLN A 418 29.49 -3.62 -24.61
N GLY A 419 30.52 -2.80 -24.80
CA GLY A 419 30.82 -1.64 -23.92
C GLY A 419 31.63 -1.98 -22.67
N THR A 420 32.11 -3.22 -22.54
CA THR A 420 33.13 -3.60 -21.55
C THR A 420 34.50 -3.02 -21.92
N VAL A 421 35.27 -2.57 -20.92
CA VAL A 421 36.67 -2.12 -21.09
C VAL A 421 37.58 -3.15 -20.44
N GLY A 422 38.47 -3.75 -21.23
CA GLY A 422 39.45 -4.74 -20.77
C GLY A 422 40.87 -4.18 -20.72
N PHE A 423 41.63 -4.56 -19.70
CA PHE A 423 43.07 -4.39 -19.62
C PHE A 423 43.76 -5.75 -19.48
N SER A 424 44.87 -5.95 -20.18
CA SER A 424 45.74 -7.11 -20.05
C SER A 424 47.14 -6.68 -19.61
N TYR A 425 47.71 -7.36 -18.62
CA TYR A 425 49.09 -7.16 -18.20
C TYR A 425 49.94 -8.38 -18.58
N SER A 426 50.87 -8.19 -19.50
CA SER A 426 51.80 -9.22 -19.97
C SER A 426 53.25 -8.74 -19.84
N ILE A 427 54.07 -9.51 -19.12
CA ILE A 427 55.52 -9.23 -19.04
C ILE A 427 56.16 -9.76 -20.33
N THR A 428 56.31 -8.89 -21.32
CA THR A 428 57.12 -9.15 -22.50
C THR A 428 58.57 -8.84 -22.18
N ILE A 429 59.43 -9.87 -22.09
CA ILE A 429 60.89 -9.66 -22.16
C ILE A 429 61.24 -9.42 -23.64
N PRO A 430 61.82 -8.26 -24.02
CA PRO A 430 62.18 -7.99 -25.41
C PRO A 430 63.26 -8.94 -25.94
N ARG A 431 63.35 -9.07 -27.26
CA ARG A 431 64.45 -9.75 -27.96
C ARG A 431 65.79 -9.21 -27.46
N ILE A 432 66.63 -10.07 -26.87
CA ILE A 432 68.04 -9.75 -26.60
C ILE A 432 68.76 -9.67 -27.96
N PRO A 433 69.33 -8.53 -28.37
CA PRO A 433 70.17 -8.44 -29.56
C PRO A 433 71.58 -8.93 -29.25
N LEU A 434 72.18 -9.67 -30.19
CA LEU A 434 73.62 -9.86 -30.27
C LEU A 434 74.10 -9.09 -31.50
N ASP A 435 74.52 -7.84 -31.30
CA ASP A 435 75.20 -7.05 -32.33
C ASP A 435 76.67 -6.89 -31.96
N LEU A 436 77.54 -7.56 -32.72
CA LEU A 436 78.96 -7.28 -32.78
C LEU A 436 79.18 -6.30 -33.95
N PRO A 437 79.68 -5.07 -33.70
CA PRO A 437 79.73 -4.04 -34.73
C PRO A 437 80.82 -4.33 -35.77
N LEU A 438 80.46 -4.33 -37.05
CA LEU A 438 81.43 -4.47 -38.14
C LEU A 438 80.97 -3.70 -39.40
N ASN A 439 81.25 -2.40 -39.40
CA ASN A 439 81.00 -1.52 -40.54
C ASN A 439 82.07 -1.72 -41.61
N VAL A 440 81.68 -2.09 -42.83
CA VAL A 440 82.55 -2.05 -44.03
C VAL A 440 82.17 -0.82 -44.86
N PRO A 441 83.05 0.20 -44.98
CA PRO A 441 82.72 1.41 -45.73
C PRO A 441 82.81 1.18 -47.24
N LEU A 442 81.77 1.55 -48.00
CA LEU A 442 81.85 1.62 -49.45
C LEU A 442 82.50 2.93 -49.89
N SER A 443 83.83 2.99 -49.79
CA SER A 443 84.63 4.01 -50.47
C SER A 443 85.17 3.44 -51.78
N ILE A 444 84.69 3.94 -52.92
CA ILE A 444 85.26 3.65 -54.23
C ILE A 444 86.00 4.91 -54.72
N PRO A 445 87.32 5.03 -54.47
CA PRO A 445 88.11 6.09 -55.07
C PRO A 445 88.32 5.79 -56.56
N VAL A 446 87.81 6.65 -57.43
CA VAL A 446 88.20 6.68 -58.84
C VAL A 446 89.36 7.66 -59.00
N SER A 447 90.58 7.13 -58.99
CA SER A 447 91.79 7.90 -59.30
C SER A 447 92.16 7.76 -60.78
N GLY A 448 92.55 8.85 -61.40
CA GLY A 448 93.01 8.89 -62.79
C GLY A 448 93.91 10.08 -63.04
N THR A 449 95.02 9.86 -63.74
CA THR A 449 95.93 10.89 -64.22
C THR A 449 95.63 11.23 -65.68
N VAL A 450 95.62 12.53 -65.99
CA VAL A 450 95.48 13.03 -67.37
C VAL A 450 96.86 13.47 -67.86
N GLY A 451 97.27 13.01 -69.05
CA GLY A 451 98.54 13.42 -69.67
C GLY A 451 98.52 14.87 -70.17
N THR A 452 99.70 15.40 -70.51
CA THR A 452 99.89 16.79 -70.95
C THR A 452 98.95 17.20 -72.08
N ILE A 453 98.26 18.33 -71.92
CA ILE A 453 97.34 18.86 -72.93
C ILE A 453 98.10 19.89 -73.77
N SER A 454 98.10 19.68 -75.09
CA SER A 454 98.74 20.58 -76.07
C SER A 454 97.69 21.08 -77.06
N LEU A 455 97.56 22.41 -77.13
CA LEU A 455 96.83 23.07 -78.22
C LEU A 455 97.82 23.36 -79.35
N LYS A 456 97.56 22.80 -80.54
CA LYS A 456 98.36 23.12 -81.73
C LYS A 456 98.08 24.55 -82.19
N ALA A 457 99.11 25.18 -82.77
CA ALA A 457 99.02 26.51 -83.35
C ALA A 457 97.90 26.61 -84.39
N PHE A 458 97.20 27.74 -84.41
CA PHE A 458 96.14 28.05 -85.37
C PHE A 458 96.14 29.54 -85.71
N THR A 459 95.70 29.86 -86.93
CA THR A 459 95.72 31.23 -87.46
C THR A 459 94.31 31.81 -87.47
N ILE A 460 94.13 33.00 -86.90
CA ILE A 460 92.88 33.77 -87.01
C ILE A 460 92.92 34.54 -88.34
N PRO A 461 91.93 34.36 -89.25
CA PRO A 461 91.90 35.05 -90.54
C PRO A 461 91.85 36.58 -90.43
N LYS A 462 92.30 37.24 -91.50
CA LYS A 462 92.33 38.71 -91.63
C LYS A 462 90.94 39.34 -91.52
N ILE A 463 90.80 40.31 -90.62
CA ILE A 463 89.58 41.08 -90.38
C ILE A 463 89.70 42.41 -91.13
N ASN A 464 88.73 42.73 -92.00
CA ASN A 464 88.69 44.01 -92.72
C ASN A 464 87.85 45.04 -91.96
N LEU A 465 88.34 46.28 -91.88
CA LEU A 465 87.68 47.41 -91.21
C LEU A 465 87.03 48.32 -92.26
N GLY A 466 85.70 48.30 -92.34
CA GLY A 466 84.92 49.23 -93.16
C GLY A 466 83.48 48.74 -93.44
N PRO A 467 82.60 49.59 -93.97
CA PRO A 467 82.82 50.99 -94.35
C PRO A 467 82.10 51.96 -93.39
N LEU A 468 82.72 52.28 -92.25
CA LEU A 468 82.37 53.50 -91.52
C LEU A 468 83.03 54.69 -92.23
N LYS A 469 82.30 55.79 -92.38
CA LYS A 469 82.48 56.77 -93.49
C LYS A 469 83.87 57.42 -93.63
N ASN A 470 84.71 57.34 -92.60
CA ASN A 470 86.03 57.98 -92.51
C ASN A 470 87.17 57.01 -92.07
N LEU A 471 86.93 55.70 -92.03
CA LEU A 471 87.92 54.68 -91.60
C LEU A 471 87.94 53.51 -92.58
N SER A 472 89.13 53.17 -93.09
CA SER A 472 89.37 51.95 -93.87
C SER A 472 90.67 51.27 -93.42
N GLY A 473 90.70 49.94 -93.37
CA GLY A 473 91.87 49.22 -92.90
C GLY A 473 91.64 47.73 -92.71
N SER A 474 92.56 47.08 -91.99
CA SER A 474 92.49 45.66 -91.67
C SER A 474 93.40 45.27 -90.50
N VAL A 475 93.05 44.18 -89.82
CA VAL A 475 93.79 43.59 -88.70
C VAL A 475 94.02 42.10 -88.97
N GLY A 476 95.24 41.62 -88.77
CA GLY A 476 95.61 40.23 -89.00
C GLY A 476 95.97 39.87 -90.45
N PRO A 477 96.21 38.58 -90.75
CA PRO A 477 95.95 37.43 -89.87
C PRO A 477 96.83 37.40 -88.62
N ILE A 478 96.34 36.74 -87.56
CA ILE A 478 97.03 36.61 -86.27
C ILE A 478 97.41 35.14 -86.08
N GLU A 479 98.67 34.85 -85.81
CA GLU A 479 99.16 33.48 -85.58
C GLU A 479 99.28 33.19 -84.08
N MET A 480 98.51 32.22 -83.58
CA MET A 480 98.57 31.79 -82.19
C MET A 480 99.63 30.69 -82.03
N PRO A 481 100.66 30.87 -81.19
CA PRO A 481 101.62 29.81 -80.88
C PRO A 481 100.94 28.66 -80.09
N SER A 482 101.58 27.49 -80.08
CA SER A 482 101.07 26.32 -79.37
C SER A 482 101.16 26.46 -77.85
N ILE A 483 100.03 26.33 -77.16
CA ILE A 483 99.93 26.47 -75.69
C ILE A 483 100.04 25.08 -75.05
N VAL A 484 100.79 24.98 -73.95
CA VAL A 484 101.02 23.76 -73.17
C VAL A 484 100.47 23.95 -71.75
N VAL A 485 99.71 22.97 -71.26
CA VAL A 485 99.08 23.00 -69.92
C VAL A 485 99.25 21.65 -69.24
N ASP A 486 99.73 21.67 -68.00
CA ASP A 486 99.85 20.47 -67.16
C ASP A 486 98.49 20.11 -66.51
N GLY A 487 98.19 18.80 -66.49
CA GLY A 487 96.88 18.27 -66.08
C GLY A 487 96.68 18.19 -64.56
N PRO A 488 95.50 18.54 -64.03
CA PRO A 488 95.18 18.46 -62.61
C PRO A 488 94.79 17.04 -62.15
N THR A 489 94.94 16.76 -60.85
CA THR A 489 94.47 15.53 -60.22
C THR A 489 92.95 15.53 -60.00
N ILE A 490 92.27 14.44 -60.34
CA ILE A 490 90.81 14.29 -60.15
C ILE A 490 90.51 13.55 -58.84
N SER A 491 89.50 14.01 -58.11
CA SER A 491 88.88 13.32 -56.97
C SER A 491 87.38 13.58 -56.97
N ILE A 492 86.57 12.52 -56.88
CA ILE A 492 85.09 12.56 -56.92
C ILE A 492 84.58 11.59 -55.85
N GLN A 493 83.54 12.00 -55.12
CA GLN A 493 82.85 11.16 -54.15
C GLN A 493 81.37 11.04 -54.52
N VAL A 494 80.84 9.81 -54.47
CA VAL A 494 79.42 9.50 -54.67
C VAL A 494 78.88 8.91 -53.38
N GLY A 495 77.84 9.52 -52.82
CA GLY A 495 77.21 9.10 -51.57
C GLY A 495 77.79 9.76 -50.30
N GLY A 496 76.93 9.84 -49.28
CA GLY A 496 77.20 10.45 -47.97
C GLY A 496 76.81 9.54 -46.80
N PRO A 497 76.89 10.02 -45.54
CA PRO A 497 76.83 9.18 -44.34
C PRO A 497 75.48 8.50 -44.01
N GLU A 498 74.45 8.72 -44.83
CA GLU A 498 73.06 8.25 -44.63
C GLU A 498 72.61 7.25 -45.73
N THR A 499 73.53 6.59 -46.44
CA THR A 499 73.16 5.66 -47.53
C THR A 499 73.94 4.35 -47.47
N PHE A 500 73.24 3.24 -47.23
CA PHE A 500 73.80 1.91 -46.99
C PHE A 500 73.24 0.89 -48.00
N ILE A 501 74.08 0.00 -48.53
CA ILE A 501 73.61 -1.17 -49.29
C ILE A 501 73.17 -2.25 -48.30
N GLY A 502 71.86 -2.34 -48.05
CA GLY A 502 71.29 -3.27 -47.08
C GLY A 502 71.20 -4.71 -47.59
N VAL A 503 72.10 -5.58 -47.11
CA VAL A 503 71.92 -7.05 -47.18
C VAL A 503 71.43 -7.54 -45.83
N LYS A 504 70.18 -8.02 -45.75
CA LYS A 504 69.63 -8.64 -44.54
C LYS A 504 70.07 -10.09 -44.42
N VAL A 505 70.72 -10.44 -43.32
CA VAL A 505 70.74 -11.81 -42.79
C VAL A 505 69.89 -11.82 -41.53
N ASN A 506 68.70 -12.43 -41.60
CA ASN A 506 67.81 -12.55 -40.44
C ASN A 506 68.23 -13.75 -39.59
N GLY A 507 68.65 -13.50 -38.35
CA GLY A 507 68.87 -14.51 -37.31
C GLY A 507 68.28 -14.06 -35.96
N GLY A 508 67.53 -14.94 -35.30
CA GLY A 508 66.94 -14.67 -33.99
C GLY A 508 65.97 -15.77 -33.56
N ILE A 509 66.01 -16.13 -32.28
CA ILE A 509 65.16 -17.17 -31.68
C ILE A 509 64.23 -16.51 -30.65
N GLY A 510 62.96 -16.91 -30.62
CA GLY A 510 61.98 -16.51 -29.61
C GLY A 510 60.54 -16.51 -30.16
N PRO A 511 59.52 -16.32 -29.29
CA PRO A 511 59.60 -16.16 -27.83
C PRO A 511 59.31 -17.45 -27.06
N ILE A 512 59.60 -17.45 -25.75
CA ILE A 512 59.00 -18.38 -24.78
C ILE A 512 57.94 -17.62 -23.98
N SER A 513 56.85 -18.28 -23.62
CA SER A 513 55.81 -17.76 -22.72
C SER A 513 55.72 -18.63 -21.47
N ILE A 514 55.55 -18.02 -20.30
CA ILE A 514 55.48 -18.71 -19.00
C ILE A 514 54.17 -18.29 -18.30
N PRO A 515 53.17 -19.19 -18.17
CA PRO A 515 51.99 -18.95 -17.33
C PRO A 515 52.34 -19.15 -15.85
N VAL A 516 51.67 -18.42 -14.94
CA VAL A 516 52.17 -18.23 -13.56
C VAL A 516 51.24 -18.75 -12.44
N PHE A 517 49.90 -18.91 -12.62
CA PHE A 517 49.07 -19.48 -11.55
C PHE A 517 47.72 -20.11 -11.98
N ASP A 518 47.18 -20.98 -11.12
CA ASP A 518 45.88 -21.65 -11.14
C ASP A 518 45.43 -21.96 -9.68
N MET A 519 44.12 -21.94 -9.37
CA MET A 519 43.58 -22.45 -8.09
C MET A 519 42.07 -22.77 -8.16
N PRO A 520 41.57 -23.82 -7.46
CA PRO A 520 40.27 -24.45 -7.75
C PRO A 520 39.09 -24.01 -6.85
N ALA A 521 37.90 -24.58 -7.10
CA ALA A 521 36.60 -24.13 -6.59
C ALA A 521 35.95 -25.02 -5.49
N GLY A 522 34.90 -24.50 -4.82
CA GLY A 522 33.92 -25.31 -4.10
C GLY A 522 33.12 -24.58 -2.98
N PRO A 523 31.78 -24.49 -3.09
CA PRO A 523 30.90 -24.09 -1.98
C PRO A 523 29.95 -25.22 -1.52
N GLY A 524 29.97 -25.54 -0.22
CA GLY A 524 29.04 -26.47 0.44
C GLY A 524 29.61 -27.00 1.76
N PHE A 525 28.87 -26.88 2.88
CA PHE A 525 29.45 -27.07 4.22
C PHE A 525 28.66 -28.09 5.06
N GLY A 526 29.25 -29.27 5.30
CA GLY A 526 28.82 -30.19 6.36
C GLY A 526 27.78 -31.27 6.03
N ASN A 527 27.44 -31.54 4.77
CA ASN A 527 26.59 -32.69 4.40
C ASN A 527 27.36 -34.02 4.35
N SER A 528 26.71 -35.13 4.69
CA SER A 528 27.27 -36.50 4.68
C SER A 528 26.29 -37.48 4.01
N THR A 529 26.19 -37.38 2.68
CA THR A 529 25.21 -38.13 1.86
C THR A 529 25.86 -38.72 0.62
N THR A 530 25.46 -39.93 0.22
CA THR A 530 26.03 -40.65 -0.94
C THR A 530 25.57 -40.18 -2.32
N ALA A 531 24.78 -39.10 -2.40
CA ALA A 531 24.45 -38.40 -3.65
C ALA A 531 24.37 -36.88 -3.42
N PRO A 532 24.53 -36.04 -4.47
CA PRO A 532 24.57 -34.58 -4.34
C PRO A 532 23.35 -34.00 -3.63
N SER A 533 23.58 -33.19 -2.60
CA SER A 533 22.55 -32.66 -1.69
C SER A 533 22.95 -31.26 -1.22
N SER A 534 22.08 -30.25 -1.37
CA SER A 534 22.35 -28.85 -1.01
C SER A 534 21.71 -28.48 0.34
N GLY A 535 22.52 -27.93 1.24
CA GLY A 535 22.12 -27.57 2.60
C GLY A 535 23.29 -27.64 3.59
N PHE A 536 22.97 -27.64 4.88
CA PHE A 536 23.93 -27.85 5.97
C PHE A 536 23.48 -29.07 6.80
N PHE A 537 24.42 -29.96 7.15
CA PHE A 537 24.23 -31.07 8.09
C PHE A 537 23.03 -32.00 7.82
N ASN A 538 23.02 -32.70 6.69
CA ASN A 538 22.09 -33.82 6.39
C ASN A 538 22.86 -35.14 6.23
N SER A 539 22.25 -36.29 6.57
CA SER A 539 22.90 -37.60 6.40
C SER A 539 21.96 -38.75 6.03
N GLY A 540 22.45 -39.64 5.16
CA GLY A 540 21.70 -40.76 4.59
C GLY A 540 22.11 -41.10 3.15
N ALA A 541 21.32 -41.94 2.47
CA ALA A 541 21.64 -42.45 1.13
C ALA A 541 21.61 -41.39 0.00
N GLY A 542 21.20 -40.15 0.29
CA GLY A 542 21.18 -39.01 -0.64
C GLY A 542 19.78 -38.61 -1.11
N GLY A 543 19.71 -37.48 -1.82
CA GLY A 543 18.46 -36.93 -2.36
C GLY A 543 17.65 -36.12 -1.35
N THR A 544 18.28 -35.20 -0.62
CA THR A 544 17.65 -34.39 0.44
C THR A 544 18.11 -32.93 0.41
N SER A 545 17.26 -32.03 0.90
CA SER A 545 17.60 -30.60 1.12
C SER A 545 16.93 -30.06 2.39
N GLY A 546 17.64 -29.19 3.11
CA GLY A 546 17.24 -28.69 4.43
C GLY A 546 18.37 -28.72 5.45
N PHE A 547 18.00 -28.85 6.72
CA PHE A 547 18.91 -28.84 7.87
C PHE A 547 18.55 -29.97 8.85
N GLY A 548 19.50 -30.87 9.14
CA GLY A 548 19.34 -31.89 10.19
C GLY A 548 18.37 -33.03 9.88
N ASN A 549 18.29 -33.54 8.65
CA ASN A 549 17.41 -34.67 8.29
C ASN A 549 18.15 -36.01 8.25
N LEU A 550 17.46 -37.10 8.66
CA LEU A 550 17.99 -38.47 8.72
C LEU A 550 17.14 -39.45 7.89
N GLY A 551 17.77 -40.13 6.93
CA GLY A 551 17.10 -41.08 6.02
C GLY A 551 17.00 -40.57 4.57
N ALA A 552 16.48 -41.41 3.67
CA ALA A 552 16.35 -41.09 2.25
C ALA A 552 14.98 -40.46 1.92
N GLY A 553 14.95 -39.46 1.03
CA GLY A 553 13.71 -38.89 0.48
C GLY A 553 12.92 -37.94 1.39
N ASN A 554 13.59 -37.21 2.29
CA ASN A 554 12.96 -36.23 3.19
C ASN A 554 13.37 -34.77 2.85
N SER A 555 12.48 -33.81 3.15
CA SER A 555 12.78 -32.37 3.14
C SER A 555 12.12 -31.65 4.33
N GLY A 556 12.86 -30.74 4.97
CA GLY A 556 12.39 -30.01 6.15
C GLY A 556 13.48 -29.78 7.21
N PHE A 557 13.05 -29.70 8.47
CA PHE A 557 13.89 -29.50 9.66
C PHE A 557 13.61 -30.63 10.65
N VAL A 558 14.58 -31.52 10.87
CA VAL A 558 14.51 -32.70 11.78
C VAL A 558 13.28 -33.60 11.55
N ASN A 559 13.37 -34.47 10.53
CA ASN A 559 12.45 -35.58 10.30
C ASN A 559 13.20 -36.92 10.24
N VAL A 560 12.54 -38.00 10.69
CA VAL A 560 13.05 -39.38 10.71
C VAL A 560 12.07 -40.29 9.98
N SER A 561 12.56 -41.12 9.06
CA SER A 561 11.78 -42.19 8.41
C SER A 561 12.43 -43.55 8.64
N SER A 562 11.62 -44.58 8.82
CA SER A 562 12.03 -45.99 9.02
C SER A 562 11.63 -46.92 7.87
N GLY A 563 11.22 -46.37 6.71
CA GLY A 563 10.79 -47.10 5.53
C GLY A 563 11.26 -46.47 4.22
N SER A 564 11.02 -47.16 3.10
CA SER A 564 11.60 -46.81 1.79
C SER A 564 10.96 -45.59 1.09
N PHE A 565 10.05 -44.88 1.76
CA PHE A 565 9.38 -43.66 1.29
C PHE A 565 9.30 -42.65 2.45
N GLY A 566 9.51 -41.36 2.16
CA GLY A 566 9.79 -40.32 3.16
C GLY A 566 8.57 -39.56 3.71
N ASN A 567 8.84 -38.62 4.62
CA ASN A 567 7.88 -37.71 5.24
C ASN A 567 8.35 -36.24 5.08
N SER A 568 7.44 -35.27 5.20
CA SER A 568 7.75 -33.84 5.19
C SER A 568 6.98 -33.07 6.28
N GLY A 569 7.63 -32.10 6.91
CA GLY A 569 7.06 -31.35 8.05
C GLY A 569 8.09 -31.11 9.15
N LEU A 570 7.64 -31.13 10.40
CA LEU A 570 8.46 -30.93 11.60
C LEU A 570 7.87 -31.76 12.76
N PHE A 571 8.65 -32.72 13.30
CA PHE A 571 8.22 -33.69 14.32
C PHE A 571 6.99 -34.57 13.96
N ASN A 572 7.16 -35.43 12.94
CA ASN A 572 6.28 -36.60 12.70
C ASN A 572 7.06 -37.90 12.96
N VAL A 573 6.37 -38.92 13.51
CA VAL A 573 6.94 -40.25 13.78
C VAL A 573 5.99 -41.33 13.26
N GLY A 574 6.32 -41.90 12.10
CA GLY A 574 5.46 -42.82 11.36
C GLY A 574 5.83 -42.86 9.87
N ALA A 575 4.94 -43.37 9.04
CA ALA A 575 5.04 -43.33 7.58
C ALA A 575 3.71 -42.85 6.97
N LEU A 576 3.77 -42.20 5.79
CA LEU A 576 2.64 -41.53 5.14
C LEU A 576 1.95 -40.47 6.02
N GLN A 577 2.73 -39.55 6.63
CA GLN A 577 2.19 -38.39 7.34
C GLN A 577 2.98 -37.11 7.06
N SER A 578 2.27 -35.99 6.96
CA SER A 578 2.83 -34.63 6.92
C SER A 578 2.03 -33.70 7.83
N GLY A 579 2.71 -32.92 8.67
CA GLY A 579 2.06 -32.05 9.66
C GLY A 579 2.80 -32.01 11.01
N PHE A 580 2.02 -32.07 12.09
CA PHE A 580 2.43 -32.05 13.50
C PHE A 580 1.35 -32.77 14.35
N GLN A 581 1.73 -33.77 15.16
CA GLN A 581 1.02 -34.50 16.26
C GLN A 581 -0.54 -34.48 16.38
N ASN A 582 -1.23 -35.64 16.44
CA ASN A 582 -2.73 -35.77 16.53
C ASN A 582 -3.29 -37.03 17.28
N LEU A 583 -4.34 -36.91 18.16
CA LEU A 583 -5.30 -37.93 18.77
C LEU A 583 -6.50 -37.21 19.58
N GLY A 584 -7.73 -37.77 19.85
CA GLY A 584 -8.95 -37.11 20.56
C GLY A 584 -10.19 -38.03 20.91
N THR A 585 -11.48 -37.73 21.36
CA THR A 585 -12.40 -36.54 21.69
C THR A 585 -13.77 -36.88 22.49
N SER A 586 -14.61 -35.88 22.93
CA SER A 586 -16.13 -35.83 23.24
C SER A 586 -16.83 -36.50 24.51
N GLY A 587 -18.08 -36.23 25.02
CA GLY A 587 -19.12 -35.11 24.97
C GLY A 587 -20.65 -35.38 25.39
N SER A 588 -21.41 -34.42 26.05
CA SER A 588 -22.94 -34.21 26.23
C SER A 588 -23.82 -35.02 27.27
N GLY A 589 -25.07 -34.70 27.78
CA GLY A 589 -25.99 -33.48 27.90
C GLY A 589 -27.57 -33.66 28.18
N TYR A 590 -28.29 -32.69 28.86
CA TYR A 590 -29.76 -32.25 28.76
C TYR A 590 -30.91 -32.39 29.90
N PRO A 591 -32.29 -32.39 29.72
CA PRO A 591 -33.29 -31.44 30.40
C PRO A 591 -34.72 -31.94 30.92
N HIS A 592 -35.74 -31.04 31.21
CA HIS A 592 -37.28 -31.14 31.37
C HIS A 592 -37.97 -30.69 32.73
N LEU A 593 -39.29 -30.37 33.00
CA LEU A 593 -40.59 -29.95 32.31
C LEU A 593 -41.72 -29.47 33.36
N ALA A 594 -42.99 -29.06 33.01
CA ALA A 594 -44.03 -28.38 33.88
C ALA A 594 -45.60 -28.63 33.62
N GLY A 595 -46.55 -27.91 34.30
CA GLY A 595 -48.08 -28.02 34.28
C GLY A 595 -48.88 -26.67 34.45
N LEU A 596 -50.20 -26.46 34.79
CA LEU A 596 -51.40 -27.26 35.22
C LEU A 596 -52.80 -26.48 35.10
N ALA A 597 -53.97 -27.16 35.26
CA ALA A 597 -55.47 -26.89 35.23
C ALA A 597 -56.18 -25.48 35.25
N ASN A 598 -57.44 -25.35 34.72
CA ASN A 598 -58.32 -24.12 34.60
C ASN A 598 -59.80 -24.39 34.08
N GLY A 599 -60.61 -23.35 33.72
CA GLY A 599 -62.06 -23.37 33.35
C GLY A 599 -62.45 -22.91 31.94
N GLY A 600 -63.51 -23.53 31.38
CA GLY A 600 -63.62 -23.82 29.94
C GLY A 600 -62.91 -25.14 29.60
N GLY A 601 -63.32 -25.86 28.56
CA GLY A 601 -62.86 -27.24 28.32
C GLY A 601 -61.39 -27.36 27.90
N LEU A 602 -60.62 -28.20 28.60
CA LEU A 602 -59.18 -28.45 28.38
C LEU A 602 -58.28 -27.20 28.55
N ASN A 603 -58.52 -26.46 29.63
CA ASN A 603 -57.81 -25.24 29.97
C ASN A 603 -56.79 -25.47 31.11
N LEU A 604 -55.67 -24.74 31.10
CA LEU A 604 -54.66 -24.65 32.18
C LEU A 604 -54.47 -23.16 32.58
N GLY A 605 -54.17 -22.77 33.84
CA GLY A 605 -54.20 -21.35 34.29
C GLY A 605 -55.39 -20.93 35.19
N SER A 606 -56.07 -19.79 34.97
CA SER A 606 -57.23 -19.39 35.82
C SER A 606 -58.27 -18.41 35.22
N ALA A 607 -59.56 -18.74 35.33
CA ALA A 607 -60.71 -17.87 34.97
C ALA A 607 -60.85 -17.50 33.47
N ASN A 608 -60.52 -18.42 32.55
CA ASN A 608 -60.79 -18.23 31.12
C ASN A 608 -62.29 -18.40 30.76
N VAL A 609 -62.71 -17.78 29.65
CA VAL A 609 -64.07 -17.81 29.07
C VAL A 609 -63.99 -18.26 27.61
N GLY A 610 -63.98 -19.59 27.43
CA GLY A 610 -63.82 -20.28 26.15
C GLY A 610 -62.99 -21.56 26.30
N GLY A 611 -62.94 -22.42 25.28
CA GLY A 611 -62.25 -23.71 25.34
C GLY A 611 -60.81 -23.71 24.80
N LEU A 612 -60.00 -24.66 25.25
CA LEU A 612 -58.59 -24.91 24.90
C LEU A 612 -57.63 -23.74 25.21
N ASN A 613 -57.85 -23.05 26.33
CA ASN A 613 -57.11 -21.86 26.75
C ASN A 613 -56.09 -22.14 27.88
N LEU A 614 -54.79 -21.85 27.69
CA LEU A 614 -53.72 -22.05 28.68
C LEU A 614 -53.17 -20.70 29.21
N GLY A 615 -53.81 -20.17 30.25
CA GLY A 615 -53.47 -18.94 31.00
C GLY A 615 -54.73 -18.38 31.68
N SER A 616 -54.93 -17.06 31.82
CA SER A 616 -55.98 -16.51 32.71
C SER A 616 -56.90 -15.44 32.11
N ALA A 617 -58.16 -15.32 32.53
CA ALA A 617 -59.06 -14.21 32.13
C ALA A 617 -59.26 -13.97 30.60
N ASN A 618 -59.00 -14.95 29.72
CA ASN A 618 -59.24 -14.83 28.28
C ASN A 618 -60.73 -14.84 27.91
N VAL A 619 -61.11 -14.16 26.82
CA VAL A 619 -62.45 -14.18 26.21
C VAL A 619 -62.35 -14.61 24.75
N GLY A 620 -62.73 -15.87 24.48
CA GLY A 620 -62.54 -16.56 23.19
C GLY A 620 -61.84 -17.91 23.37
N GLY A 621 -61.64 -18.66 22.28
CA GLY A 621 -61.09 -20.02 22.31
C GLY A 621 -59.65 -20.15 21.79
N LEU A 622 -58.99 -21.25 22.15
CA LEU A 622 -57.60 -21.58 21.77
C LEU A 622 -56.57 -20.51 22.17
N ASN A 623 -56.78 -19.88 23.33
CA ASN A 623 -56.00 -18.76 23.83
C ASN A 623 -54.96 -19.18 24.91
N PHE A 624 -53.67 -19.09 24.60
CA PHE A 624 -52.58 -19.23 25.57
C PHE A 624 -52.28 -17.85 26.23
N GLY A 625 -51.71 -17.83 27.43
CA GLY A 625 -51.55 -16.62 28.25
C GLY A 625 -52.89 -16.02 28.71
N SER A 626 -52.94 -14.72 29.04
CA SER A 626 -54.00 -14.13 29.87
C SER A 626 -54.61 -12.80 29.40
N GLY A 627 -55.93 -12.65 29.47
CA GLY A 627 -56.66 -11.39 29.22
C GLY A 627 -56.87 -11.06 27.74
N ASN A 628 -56.74 -12.03 26.84
CA ASN A 628 -56.95 -11.83 25.40
C ASN A 628 -58.44 -11.71 25.05
N PHE A 629 -58.79 -10.88 24.08
CA PHE A 629 -60.14 -10.74 23.53
C PHE A 629 -60.15 -11.07 22.03
N GLY A 630 -60.72 -12.23 21.70
CA GLY A 630 -60.62 -12.88 20.39
C GLY A 630 -60.13 -14.33 20.54
N SER A 631 -59.91 -15.05 19.44
CA SER A 631 -59.51 -16.47 19.47
C SER A 631 -58.13 -16.71 18.86
N LEU A 632 -57.52 -17.86 19.18
CA LEU A 632 -56.18 -18.27 18.70
C LEU A 632 -55.04 -17.32 19.14
N ASN A 633 -55.21 -16.59 20.24
CA ASN A 633 -54.20 -15.65 20.76
C ASN A 633 -53.28 -16.32 21.79
N ALA A 634 -51.96 -16.13 21.70
CA ALA A 634 -51.01 -16.76 22.63
C ALA A 634 -50.12 -15.71 23.34
N GLY A 635 -50.57 -15.23 24.48
CA GLY A 635 -49.89 -14.28 25.35
C GLY A 635 -50.88 -13.43 26.14
N LEU A 636 -50.67 -12.12 26.28
CA LEU A 636 -51.38 -11.25 27.24
C LEU A 636 -52.13 -10.12 26.54
N GLY A 637 -53.39 -9.88 26.90
CA GLY A 637 -54.07 -8.61 26.59
C GLY A 637 -54.23 -8.24 25.11
N ASN A 638 -54.21 -9.19 24.17
CA ASN A 638 -54.39 -8.91 22.75
C ASN A 638 -55.86 -8.59 22.41
N LEU A 639 -56.09 -7.69 21.46
CA LEU A 639 -57.41 -7.36 20.92
C LEU A 639 -57.49 -7.67 19.42
N GLY A 640 -58.20 -8.73 19.08
CA GLY A 640 -58.27 -9.34 17.75
C GLY A 640 -57.95 -10.83 17.81
N SER A 641 -57.80 -11.51 16.67
CA SER A 641 -57.59 -12.98 16.63
C SER A 641 -56.27 -13.39 15.97
N GLY A 642 -55.73 -14.53 16.41
CA GLY A 642 -54.49 -15.11 15.91
C GLY A 642 -53.21 -14.43 16.39
N ASN A 643 -53.26 -13.60 17.44
CA ASN A 643 -52.12 -12.81 17.91
C ASN A 643 -51.28 -13.57 18.95
N ILE A 644 -50.01 -13.83 18.66
CA ILE A 644 -49.07 -14.51 19.55
C ILE A 644 -48.18 -13.46 20.22
N GLY A 645 -48.56 -12.99 21.40
CA GLY A 645 -47.74 -12.16 22.27
C GLY A 645 -48.53 -11.20 23.15
N PHE A 646 -48.15 -9.94 23.26
CA PHE A 646 -48.59 -9.04 24.34
C PHE A 646 -49.17 -7.73 23.78
N GLY A 647 -50.43 -7.42 24.05
CA GLY A 647 -51.03 -6.10 23.77
C GLY A 647 -51.09 -5.70 22.29
N ASN A 648 -51.23 -6.65 21.36
CA ASN A 648 -51.43 -6.31 19.95
C ASN A 648 -52.86 -5.82 19.67
N LEU A 649 -53.00 -4.90 18.72
CA LEU A 649 -54.27 -4.40 18.19
C LEU A 649 -54.38 -4.71 16.69
N GLY A 650 -55.21 -5.69 16.35
CA GLY A 650 -55.39 -6.20 14.99
C GLY A 650 -55.34 -7.74 14.94
N ASN A 651 -55.10 -8.32 13.77
CA ASN A 651 -55.15 -9.77 13.58
C ASN A 651 -53.81 -10.37 13.12
N VAL A 652 -53.57 -11.62 13.51
CA VAL A 652 -52.42 -12.45 13.07
C VAL A 652 -51.05 -11.81 13.38
N ASN A 653 -50.91 -11.10 14.50
CA ASN A 653 -49.63 -10.50 14.90
C ASN A 653 -48.81 -11.42 15.82
N LEU A 654 -47.57 -11.75 15.45
CA LEU A 654 -46.61 -12.54 16.25
C LEU A 654 -45.61 -11.62 16.96
N GLY A 655 -45.99 -11.06 18.11
CA GLY A 655 -45.10 -10.27 18.97
C GLY A 655 -45.86 -9.34 19.92
N PHE A 656 -45.30 -8.17 20.24
CA PHE A 656 -45.77 -7.33 21.34
C PHE A 656 -46.11 -5.90 20.84
N GLY A 657 -47.27 -5.35 21.21
CA GLY A 657 -47.61 -3.94 20.99
C GLY A 657 -47.76 -3.50 19.53
N ASN A 658 -48.00 -4.42 18.59
CA ASN A 658 -48.22 -4.04 17.19
C ASN A 658 -49.61 -3.42 16.98
N THR A 659 -49.70 -2.45 16.08
CA THR A 659 -50.96 -1.80 15.65
C THR A 659 -51.13 -1.97 14.14
N GLY A 660 -52.04 -2.86 13.74
CA GLY A 660 -52.18 -3.35 12.36
C GLY A 660 -52.27 -4.88 12.33
N SER A 661 -52.16 -5.48 11.15
CA SER A 661 -52.32 -6.94 10.96
C SER A 661 -51.13 -7.60 10.27
N HIS A 662 -50.96 -8.90 10.51
CA HIS A 662 -49.89 -9.73 9.95
C HIS A 662 -48.46 -9.26 10.31
N ASN A 663 -48.28 -8.51 11.40
CA ASN A 663 -46.95 -8.09 11.84
C ASN A 663 -46.26 -9.17 12.68
N ILE A 664 -44.94 -9.29 12.57
CA ILE A 664 -44.09 -10.17 13.37
C ILE A 664 -43.08 -9.28 14.12
N GLY A 665 -42.70 -9.63 15.35
CA GLY A 665 -41.88 -8.79 16.23
C GLY A 665 -42.68 -7.69 16.93
N PHE A 666 -42.04 -6.63 17.45
CA PHE A 666 -42.64 -5.74 18.46
C PHE A 666 -42.83 -4.29 18.00
N GLY A 667 -43.94 -3.66 18.36
CA GLY A 667 -44.16 -2.21 18.24
C GLY A 667 -44.30 -1.69 16.80
N ASN A 668 -44.64 -2.54 15.83
CA ASN A 668 -44.84 -2.13 14.45
C ASN A 668 -46.19 -1.42 14.28
N THR A 669 -46.25 -0.42 13.39
CA THR A 669 -47.45 0.35 13.05
C THR A 669 -47.70 0.32 11.54
N GLY A 670 -48.80 -0.31 11.14
CA GLY A 670 -49.09 -0.68 9.74
C GLY A 670 -49.19 -2.20 9.57
N ASP A 671 -49.23 -2.68 8.33
CA ASP A 671 -49.46 -4.10 8.02
C ASP A 671 -48.21 -4.80 7.48
N TRP A 672 -48.11 -6.12 7.70
CA TRP A 672 -47.08 -7.01 7.14
C TRP A 672 -45.62 -6.70 7.51
N ASN A 673 -45.36 -5.95 8.60
CA ASN A 673 -43.99 -5.68 9.03
C ASN A 673 -43.40 -6.86 9.82
N ILE A 674 -42.12 -7.17 9.63
CA ILE A 674 -41.41 -8.25 10.33
C ILE A 674 -40.21 -7.64 11.06
N GLY A 675 -40.21 -7.67 12.39
CA GLY A 675 -39.17 -7.11 13.25
C GLY A 675 -39.73 -6.04 14.20
N PHE A 676 -39.02 -4.95 14.43
CA PHE A 676 -39.24 -4.12 15.62
C PHE A 676 -39.36 -2.62 15.32
N GLY A 677 -40.47 -2.00 15.71
CA GLY A 677 -40.66 -0.54 15.63
C GLY A 677 -40.80 0.03 14.22
N ASN A 678 -41.17 -0.78 13.21
CA ASN A 678 -41.35 -0.30 11.85
C ASN A 678 -42.68 0.49 11.71
N THR A 679 -42.69 1.50 10.86
CA THR A 679 -43.85 2.37 10.60
C THR A 679 -44.12 2.45 9.10
N GLY A 680 -45.31 2.02 8.67
CA GLY A 680 -45.69 1.80 7.27
C GLY A 680 -45.90 0.32 6.98
N ASN A 681 -45.84 -0.09 5.70
CA ASN A 681 -46.26 -1.43 5.29
C ASN A 681 -45.12 -2.29 4.71
N GLY A 682 -45.10 -3.57 5.09
CA GLY A 682 -44.21 -4.58 4.48
C GLY A 682 -42.72 -4.40 4.76
N ASN A 683 -42.33 -3.75 5.86
CA ASN A 683 -40.91 -3.57 6.20
C ASN A 683 -40.35 -4.78 6.97
N ILE A 684 -39.14 -5.21 6.65
CA ILE A 684 -38.44 -6.33 7.30
C ILE A 684 -37.19 -5.80 8.04
N GLY A 685 -37.25 -5.70 9.36
CA GLY A 685 -36.14 -5.41 10.24
C GLY A 685 -36.51 -4.44 11.37
N PHE A 686 -35.70 -3.42 11.64
CA PHE A 686 -35.82 -2.59 12.84
C PHE A 686 -35.99 -1.11 12.48
N ALA A 687 -36.92 -0.39 13.13
CA ALA A 687 -37.08 1.06 13.09
C ALA A 687 -37.16 1.68 11.67
N ASN A 688 -37.69 0.97 10.68
CA ASN A 688 -37.84 1.49 9.32
C ASN A 688 -39.12 2.33 9.18
N THR A 689 -39.04 3.47 8.51
CA THR A 689 -40.17 4.38 8.24
C THR A 689 -40.41 4.49 6.73
N GLY A 690 -41.60 4.04 6.30
CA GLY A 690 -42.04 3.97 4.90
C GLY A 690 -42.47 2.56 4.50
N ASN A 691 -42.32 2.17 3.24
CA ASN A 691 -42.85 0.89 2.73
C ASN A 691 -41.77 0.00 2.09
N GLY A 692 -41.90 -1.31 2.26
CA GLY A 692 -41.09 -2.31 1.56
C GLY A 692 -39.59 -2.29 1.86
N ASN A 693 -39.15 -1.69 2.97
CA ASN A 693 -37.74 -1.63 3.33
C ASN A 693 -37.27 -2.92 4.03
N TRP A 694 -36.10 -3.45 3.69
CA TRP A 694 -35.49 -4.61 4.36
C TRP A 694 -34.17 -4.20 5.04
N GLY A 695 -34.23 -3.81 6.31
CA GLY A 695 -33.05 -3.32 7.03
C GLY A 695 -33.27 -2.74 8.42
N ILE A 696 -32.34 -1.89 8.86
CA ILE A 696 -32.37 -1.23 10.18
C ILE A 696 -32.31 0.29 10.02
N GLY A 697 -33.35 1.01 10.43
CA GLY A 697 -33.34 2.48 10.59
C GLY A 697 -33.60 3.29 9.32
N PHE A 698 -34.27 2.72 8.30
CA PHE A 698 -34.54 3.45 7.06
C PHE A 698 -35.57 4.58 7.22
N THR A 699 -35.45 5.61 6.39
CA THR A 699 -36.49 6.61 6.13
C THR A 699 -36.58 6.76 4.61
N GLY A 700 -37.59 6.14 4.00
CA GLY A 700 -37.66 5.95 2.54
C GLY A 700 -38.53 4.74 2.18
N SER A 701 -38.43 4.23 0.96
CA SER A 701 -39.15 3.01 0.55
C SER A 701 -38.30 2.17 -0.39
N ASN A 702 -38.52 0.85 -0.38
CA ASN A 702 -37.77 -0.15 -1.15
C ASN A 702 -36.25 -0.20 -0.84
N LEU A 703 -35.81 0.30 0.31
CA LEU A 703 -34.40 0.33 0.70
C LEU A 703 -33.96 -0.98 1.37
N VAL A 704 -32.72 -1.44 1.12
CA VAL A 704 -32.16 -2.69 1.67
C VAL A 704 -30.82 -2.43 2.37
N GLY A 705 -30.60 -3.00 3.56
CA GLY A 705 -29.36 -2.87 4.33
C GLY A 705 -29.52 -2.14 5.68
N PHE A 706 -28.82 -1.02 5.86
CA PHE A 706 -28.87 -0.22 7.08
C PHE A 706 -29.16 1.25 6.73
N GLY A 707 -30.22 1.82 7.30
CA GLY A 707 -30.60 3.21 7.19
C GLY A 707 -29.65 4.14 7.93
N GLY A 708 -29.65 5.41 7.52
CA GLY A 708 -28.56 6.35 7.83
C GLY A 708 -27.28 6.08 7.02
N LEU A 709 -27.06 4.84 6.53
CA LEU A 709 -25.92 4.54 5.66
C LEU A 709 -26.22 4.74 4.16
N ASN A 710 -27.47 4.91 3.73
CA ASN A 710 -27.80 5.37 2.37
C ASN A 710 -28.71 6.60 2.45
N SER A 711 -28.63 7.49 1.46
CA SER A 711 -29.46 8.71 1.38
C SER A 711 -29.94 9.02 -0.03
N GLY A 712 -31.19 9.47 -0.18
CA GLY A 712 -31.87 9.61 -1.47
C GLY A 712 -32.57 8.32 -1.91
N THR A 713 -32.77 8.10 -3.21
CA THR A 713 -33.64 7.03 -3.75
C THR A 713 -32.87 5.97 -4.52
N ASP A 714 -33.43 4.75 -4.61
CA ASP A 714 -33.01 3.69 -5.53
C ASP A 714 -31.54 3.21 -5.41
N ASN A 715 -30.85 3.62 -4.34
CA ASN A 715 -29.46 3.28 -4.10
C ASN A 715 -29.33 1.84 -3.56
N THR A 716 -28.51 1.03 -4.22
CA THR A 716 -28.27 -0.38 -3.88
C THR A 716 -26.87 -0.55 -3.27
N GLY A 717 -26.76 -1.11 -2.06
CA GLY A 717 -25.50 -1.28 -1.34
C GLY A 717 -25.41 -0.40 -0.10
N LEU A 718 -24.27 0.24 0.19
CA LEU A 718 -24.06 1.01 1.43
C LEU A 718 -23.22 2.28 1.20
N PHE A 719 -23.39 3.30 2.04
CA PHE A 719 -22.70 4.61 1.98
C PHE A 719 -23.04 5.45 0.74
N ASN A 720 -24.06 5.07 -0.02
CA ASN A 720 -24.43 5.74 -1.26
C ASN A 720 -25.33 6.97 -1.00
N SER A 721 -25.17 8.01 -1.82
CA SER A 721 -25.90 9.28 -1.69
C SER A 721 -26.38 9.81 -3.03
N GLY A 722 -27.64 10.26 -3.11
CA GLY A 722 -28.27 10.72 -4.35
C GLY A 722 -29.24 9.67 -4.90
N SER A 723 -29.20 9.35 -6.19
CA SER A 723 -30.20 8.49 -6.84
C SER A 723 -29.59 7.35 -7.68
N GLY A 724 -30.10 6.14 -7.50
CA GLY A 724 -29.80 4.99 -8.38
C GLY A 724 -28.35 4.49 -8.35
N ASN A 725 -27.54 4.84 -7.34
CA ASN A 725 -26.15 4.40 -7.28
C ASN A 725 -26.05 2.95 -6.75
N ALA A 726 -25.14 2.16 -7.32
CA ALA A 726 -24.96 0.75 -6.98
C ALA A 726 -23.54 0.46 -6.48
N GLY A 727 -23.41 -0.21 -5.33
CA GLY A 727 -22.15 -0.57 -4.70
C GLY A 727 -21.91 0.21 -3.41
N PHE A 728 -20.73 0.80 -3.24
CA PHE A 728 -20.28 1.38 -1.97
C PHE A 728 -19.83 2.85 -2.08
N ALA A 729 -20.26 3.68 -1.15
CA ALA A 729 -19.75 5.05 -0.94
C ALA A 729 -19.84 6.00 -2.16
N ASN A 730 -20.74 5.74 -3.12
CA ASN A 730 -20.89 6.57 -4.32
C ASN A 730 -21.77 7.80 -4.04
N SER A 731 -21.55 8.90 -4.77
CA SER A 731 -22.37 10.12 -4.66
C SER A 731 -22.84 10.68 -6.00
N GLY A 732 -24.11 11.10 -6.05
CA GLY A 732 -24.75 11.68 -7.23
C GLY A 732 -25.73 10.72 -7.89
N HIS A 733 -25.61 10.45 -9.19
CA HIS A 733 -26.63 9.73 -9.97
C HIS A 733 -26.08 8.51 -10.72
N GLY A 734 -26.63 7.32 -10.52
CA GLY A 734 -26.40 6.15 -11.39
C GLY A 734 -24.95 5.65 -11.46
N ASN A 735 -24.13 5.91 -10.43
CA ASN A 735 -22.75 5.43 -10.41
C ASN A 735 -22.68 3.96 -9.95
N TRP A 736 -21.81 3.15 -10.54
CA TRP A 736 -21.61 1.74 -10.21
C TRP A 736 -20.18 1.47 -9.72
N GLY A 737 -20.05 0.86 -8.54
CA GLY A 737 -18.78 0.43 -7.96
C GLY A 737 -18.48 1.07 -6.59
N LEU A 738 -17.27 1.61 -6.40
CA LEU A 738 -16.79 2.12 -5.11
C LEU A 738 -16.36 3.60 -5.19
N GLY A 739 -16.95 4.46 -4.37
CA GLY A 739 -16.43 5.81 -4.11
C GLY A 739 -16.48 6.76 -5.30
N ASN A 740 -17.29 6.48 -6.33
CA ASN A 740 -17.42 7.36 -7.48
C ASN A 740 -18.30 8.57 -7.16
N THR A 741 -18.05 9.70 -7.81
CA THR A 741 -18.74 10.97 -7.53
C THR A 741 -19.21 11.65 -8.84
N GLY A 742 -20.43 12.17 -8.84
CA GLY A 742 -21.04 12.78 -10.03
C GLY A 742 -22.08 11.85 -10.67
N SER A 743 -21.99 11.57 -11.96
CA SER A 743 -23.02 10.82 -12.68
C SER A 743 -22.48 9.70 -13.56
N PHE A 744 -23.14 8.54 -13.54
CA PHE A 744 -22.98 7.43 -14.49
C PHE A 744 -21.57 6.82 -14.57
N ASN A 745 -20.72 6.99 -13.54
CA ASN A 745 -19.36 6.45 -13.54
C ASN A 745 -19.35 4.95 -13.17
N THR A 746 -18.51 4.17 -13.86
CA THR A 746 -18.32 2.73 -13.60
C THR A 746 -16.90 2.44 -13.11
N GLY A 747 -16.76 1.93 -11.89
CA GLY A 747 -15.50 1.43 -11.33
C GLY A 747 -15.17 1.99 -9.95
N LEU A 748 -13.94 2.50 -9.75
CA LEU A 748 -13.44 2.94 -8.44
C LEU A 748 -13.02 4.43 -8.48
N PHE A 749 -13.52 5.23 -7.54
CA PHE A 749 -13.05 6.60 -7.26
C PHE A 749 -13.04 7.58 -8.44
N ASN A 750 -13.88 7.37 -9.46
CA ASN A 750 -13.98 8.31 -10.57
C ASN A 750 -14.81 9.55 -10.19
N ALA A 751 -14.56 10.69 -10.84
CA ALA A 751 -15.20 11.97 -10.53
C ALA A 751 -15.72 12.67 -11.79
N ALA A 752 -16.87 13.35 -11.64
CA ALA A 752 -17.70 13.96 -12.69
C ALA A 752 -18.50 12.93 -13.53
N VAL A 753 -18.35 12.84 -14.85
CA VAL A 753 -19.39 12.22 -15.70
C VAL A 753 -18.90 11.02 -16.52
N ALA A 754 -19.58 9.88 -16.35
CA ALA A 754 -19.52 8.69 -17.20
C ALA A 754 -18.11 8.20 -17.54
N ASN A 755 -17.20 8.20 -16.55
CA ASN A 755 -15.88 7.57 -16.68
C ASN A 755 -15.96 6.06 -16.42
N THR A 756 -15.06 5.29 -17.02
CA THR A 756 -14.90 3.85 -16.80
C THR A 756 -13.49 3.54 -16.29
N GLY A 757 -13.37 2.90 -15.13
CA GLY A 757 -12.10 2.42 -14.59
C GLY A 757 -11.79 2.95 -13.18
N ILE A 758 -10.58 3.45 -12.95
CA ILE A 758 -10.08 3.79 -11.61
C ILE A 758 -9.55 5.23 -11.57
N GLY A 759 -10.07 6.06 -10.67
CA GLY A 759 -9.49 7.34 -10.29
C GLY A 759 -9.49 8.43 -11.37
N ASN A 760 -10.32 8.30 -12.41
CA ASN A 760 -10.38 9.30 -13.49
C ASN A 760 -11.16 10.54 -13.03
N VAL A 761 -10.72 11.74 -13.44
CA VAL A 761 -11.30 13.03 -13.05
C VAL A 761 -11.65 13.84 -14.29
N GLY A 762 -12.94 14.12 -14.48
CA GLY A 762 -13.47 14.82 -15.65
C GLY A 762 -14.52 13.96 -16.34
N SER A 763 -14.62 14.02 -17.68
CA SER A 763 -15.76 13.44 -18.38
C SER A 763 -15.37 12.39 -19.42
N PHE A 764 -16.05 11.26 -19.41
CA PHE A 764 -15.95 10.21 -20.44
C PHE A 764 -14.55 9.61 -20.62
N ASN A 765 -13.74 9.48 -19.56
CA ASN A 765 -12.43 8.81 -19.64
C ASN A 765 -12.55 7.29 -19.47
N THR A 766 -11.64 6.53 -20.09
CA THR A 766 -11.52 5.07 -19.95
C THR A 766 -10.12 4.69 -19.46
N GLY A 767 -10.02 4.05 -18.29
CA GLY A 767 -8.78 3.48 -17.76
C GLY A 767 -8.40 4.00 -16.38
N LEU A 768 -7.16 4.44 -16.18
CA LEU A 768 -6.56 4.67 -14.86
C LEU A 768 -6.07 6.13 -14.70
N PHE A 769 -6.57 6.85 -13.71
CA PHE A 769 -6.05 8.16 -13.28
C PHE A 769 -5.88 9.21 -14.39
N ASN A 770 -6.76 9.21 -15.39
CA ASN A 770 -6.77 10.26 -16.41
C ASN A 770 -7.46 11.52 -15.88
N ALA A 771 -6.94 12.70 -16.22
CA ALA A 771 -7.49 14.00 -15.82
C ALA A 771 -7.83 14.83 -17.06
N GLY A 772 -9.07 15.31 -17.17
CA GLY A 772 -9.61 15.95 -18.37
C GLY A 772 -10.72 15.09 -19.00
N SER A 773 -10.88 15.11 -20.31
CA SER A 773 -12.03 14.48 -20.98
C SER A 773 -11.65 13.52 -22.12
N TYR A 774 -12.47 12.50 -22.33
CA TYR A 774 -12.34 11.55 -23.44
C TYR A 774 -10.97 10.86 -23.56
N ASN A 775 -10.19 10.69 -22.49
CA ASN A 775 -8.90 9.98 -22.55
C ASN A 775 -9.08 8.46 -22.49
N THR A 776 -8.20 7.70 -23.15
CA THR A 776 -8.14 6.22 -23.06
C THR A 776 -6.74 5.76 -22.64
N GLY A 777 -6.66 5.01 -21.54
CA GLY A 777 -5.41 4.44 -21.02
C GLY A 777 -5.09 4.97 -19.63
N SER A 778 -3.84 5.37 -19.35
CA SER A 778 -3.41 5.65 -17.96
C SER A 778 -2.64 6.96 -17.77
N PHE A 779 -2.97 7.74 -16.74
CA PHE A 779 -2.24 8.95 -16.33
C PHE A 779 -2.11 10.04 -17.43
N ASN A 780 -3.06 10.13 -18.36
CA ASN A 780 -3.12 11.23 -19.33
C ASN A 780 -3.72 12.49 -18.70
N ILE A 781 -3.28 13.68 -19.13
CA ILE A 781 -3.69 14.97 -18.55
C ILE A 781 -4.03 15.95 -19.69
N GLY A 782 -5.30 16.32 -19.83
CA GLY A 782 -5.83 17.07 -20.97
C GLY A 782 -6.92 16.25 -21.68
N ASP A 783 -7.17 16.49 -22.96
CA ASP A 783 -8.33 15.92 -23.64
C ASP A 783 -7.98 15.00 -24.81
N VAL A 784 -8.76 13.92 -24.97
CA VAL A 784 -8.70 13.01 -26.13
C VAL A 784 -7.34 12.31 -26.33
N ASN A 785 -6.60 11.98 -25.28
CA ASN A 785 -5.34 11.21 -25.41
C ASN A 785 -5.59 9.69 -25.45
N THR A 786 -4.74 8.94 -26.15
CA THR A 786 -4.70 7.47 -26.15
C THR A 786 -3.34 6.95 -25.71
N GLY A 787 -3.31 6.00 -24.79
CA GLY A 787 -2.08 5.39 -24.25
C GLY A 787 -1.80 5.87 -22.82
N SER A 788 -0.53 6.12 -22.47
CA SER A 788 -0.20 6.47 -21.07
C SER A 788 0.77 7.62 -20.89
N PHE A 789 0.58 8.38 -19.80
CA PHE A 789 1.43 9.50 -19.39
C PHE A 789 1.55 10.61 -20.45
N ASN A 790 0.45 10.98 -21.12
CA ASN A 790 0.47 12.09 -22.11
C ASN A 790 -0.19 13.37 -21.54
N PRO A 791 0.59 14.41 -21.17
CA PRO A 791 0.07 15.75 -20.89
C PRO A 791 -0.12 16.61 -22.15
N GLY A 792 -1.28 17.25 -22.28
CA GLY A 792 -1.74 17.95 -23.48
C GLY A 792 -2.93 17.22 -24.10
N SER A 793 -3.26 17.51 -25.36
CA SER A 793 -4.46 16.97 -26.00
C SER A 793 -4.18 16.23 -27.31
N ALA A 794 -5.07 15.29 -27.64
CA ALA A 794 -5.05 14.49 -28.86
C ALA A 794 -3.75 13.69 -29.11
N ASN A 795 -2.98 13.28 -28.09
CA ASN A 795 -1.78 12.46 -28.28
C ASN A 795 -2.09 10.95 -28.40
N THR A 796 -1.22 10.20 -29.09
CA THR A 796 -1.26 8.72 -29.13
C THR A 796 0.09 8.12 -28.74
N GLY A 797 0.11 7.27 -27.71
CA GLY A 797 1.26 6.48 -27.29
C GLY A 797 1.69 6.79 -25.86
N PHE A 798 2.99 6.99 -25.62
CA PHE A 798 3.57 7.03 -24.27
C PHE A 798 4.40 8.28 -24.00
N TYR A 799 4.23 8.93 -22.85
CA TYR A 799 5.09 10.05 -22.42
C TYR A 799 5.18 11.24 -23.40
N ASN A 800 4.13 11.52 -24.18
CA ASN A 800 4.11 12.67 -25.08
C ASN A 800 3.60 13.93 -24.38
N ILE A 801 4.35 15.03 -24.45
CA ILE A 801 4.05 16.31 -23.80
C ILE A 801 3.78 17.39 -24.85
N GLY A 802 2.58 17.96 -24.85
CA GLY A 802 2.09 18.91 -25.86
C GLY A 802 0.94 18.29 -26.67
N ASN A 803 0.66 18.80 -27.87
CA ASN A 803 -0.55 18.43 -28.60
C ASN A 803 -0.29 17.60 -29.87
N THR A 804 -1.18 16.64 -30.12
CA THR A 804 -1.26 15.83 -31.34
C THR A 804 0.05 15.14 -31.74
N ASN A 805 0.76 14.56 -30.77
CA ASN A 805 1.94 13.72 -31.03
C ASN A 805 1.56 12.24 -31.20
N THR A 806 2.32 11.50 -32.01
CA THR A 806 2.18 10.03 -32.17
C THR A 806 3.51 9.33 -31.88
N GLY A 807 3.50 8.40 -30.92
CA GLY A 807 4.64 7.56 -30.56
C GLY A 807 5.06 7.73 -29.11
N SER A 808 6.36 7.86 -28.83
CA SER A 808 6.88 7.76 -27.45
C SER A 808 7.86 8.87 -27.07
N TYR A 809 7.73 9.47 -25.89
CA TYR A 809 8.67 10.45 -25.33
C TYR A 809 8.89 11.70 -26.22
N ASN A 810 7.88 12.16 -26.96
CA ASN A 810 7.97 13.40 -27.73
C ASN A 810 7.56 14.62 -26.88
N SER A 811 8.21 15.77 -27.06
CA SER A 811 7.81 17.04 -26.42
C SER A 811 7.67 18.17 -27.44
N GLY A 812 6.59 18.94 -27.34
CA GLY A 812 6.16 19.91 -28.35
C GLY A 812 4.91 19.42 -29.07
N ASN A 813 4.64 19.94 -30.27
CA ASN A 813 3.38 19.65 -30.99
C ASN A 813 3.62 18.90 -32.29
N LEU A 814 2.65 18.09 -32.72
CA LEU A 814 2.61 17.52 -34.07
C LEU A 814 3.84 16.63 -34.40
N ASN A 815 4.43 15.92 -33.45
CA ASN A 815 5.56 15.02 -33.72
C ASN A 815 5.07 13.59 -34.05
N THR A 816 5.80 12.88 -34.92
CA THR A 816 5.61 11.44 -35.16
C THR A 816 6.92 10.70 -34.95
N GLY A 817 6.92 9.65 -34.12
CA GLY A 817 8.09 8.83 -33.80
C GLY A 817 8.45 8.89 -32.32
N ALA A 818 9.74 8.98 -31.95
CA ALA A 818 10.11 8.97 -30.54
C ALA A 818 11.32 9.81 -30.13
N PHE A 819 11.34 10.27 -28.88
CA PHE A 819 12.41 11.08 -28.28
C PHE A 819 12.69 12.41 -29.00
N ASN A 820 11.68 12.98 -29.67
CA ASN A 820 11.79 14.26 -30.37
C ASN A 820 11.42 15.42 -29.44
N SER A 821 12.20 16.50 -29.41
CA SER A 821 11.82 17.78 -28.78
C SER A 821 11.75 18.91 -29.79
N GLY A 822 10.64 19.64 -29.81
CA GLY A 822 10.30 20.62 -30.85
C GLY A 822 8.96 20.26 -31.50
N SER A 823 8.57 20.94 -32.56
CA SER A 823 7.29 20.74 -33.24
C SER A 823 7.41 20.31 -34.70
N GLY A 824 6.49 19.45 -35.16
CA GLY A 824 6.40 19.03 -36.56
C GLY A 824 7.47 18.02 -37.01
N ASN A 825 8.13 17.33 -36.08
CA ASN A 825 9.19 16.37 -36.39
C ASN A 825 8.66 15.01 -36.86
N ASN A 826 9.48 14.29 -37.63
CA ASN A 826 9.21 12.91 -38.05
C ASN A 826 10.44 12.01 -37.88
N GLY A 827 10.36 10.97 -37.03
CA GLY A 827 11.47 10.05 -36.78
C GLY A 827 11.94 10.04 -35.32
N PHE A 828 13.26 10.04 -35.09
CA PHE A 828 13.84 9.74 -33.79
C PHE A 828 14.91 10.74 -33.35
N PHE A 829 14.93 11.09 -32.06
CA PHE A 829 15.97 11.90 -31.40
C PHE A 829 16.17 13.31 -31.96
N TRP A 830 15.17 13.88 -32.63
CA TRP A 830 15.20 15.27 -33.09
C TRP A 830 15.13 16.25 -31.91
N ARG A 831 15.76 17.43 -32.06
CA ARG A 831 15.92 18.41 -30.95
C ARG A 831 15.55 19.86 -31.29
N GLY A 832 15.19 20.12 -32.54
CA GLY A 832 14.57 21.37 -32.97
C GLY A 832 13.21 21.11 -33.59
N ASP A 833 12.59 22.14 -34.15
CA ASP A 833 11.38 21.99 -34.95
C ASP A 833 11.69 21.41 -36.34
N ASN A 834 10.68 20.79 -36.95
CA ASN A 834 10.61 20.53 -38.39
C ASN A 834 11.69 19.62 -38.98
N GLN A 835 12.26 18.73 -38.16
CA GLN A 835 13.33 17.80 -38.53
C GLN A 835 12.78 16.44 -39.03
N GLY A 836 13.60 15.71 -39.79
CA GLY A 836 13.21 14.43 -40.40
C GLY A 836 12.18 14.53 -41.54
N ARG A 837 11.99 15.73 -42.09
CA ARG A 837 11.23 15.96 -43.33
C ARG A 837 11.95 15.34 -44.53
N VAL A 838 11.19 14.81 -45.49
CA VAL A 838 11.73 14.34 -46.77
C VAL A 838 11.54 15.43 -47.83
N GLY A 839 12.64 15.95 -48.36
CA GLY A 839 12.67 16.81 -49.55
C GLY A 839 13.85 16.39 -50.42
N TYR A 840 13.74 16.56 -51.73
CA TYR A 840 14.78 16.18 -52.67
C TYR A 840 14.77 17.05 -53.93
N ASP A 841 15.97 17.44 -54.35
CA ASP A 841 16.23 18.19 -55.57
C ASP A 841 16.82 17.25 -56.63
N TYR A 842 16.08 17.01 -57.72
CA TYR A 842 16.61 16.22 -58.82
C TYR A 842 17.39 17.14 -59.77
N THR A 843 18.72 17.03 -59.72
CA THR A 843 19.65 17.79 -60.57
C THR A 843 20.21 16.89 -61.67
N LEU A 844 20.17 17.37 -62.92
CA LEU A 844 20.77 16.68 -64.05
C LEU A 844 22.21 17.14 -64.23
N ALA A 845 23.16 16.22 -64.12
CA ALA A 845 24.57 16.47 -64.35
C ALA A 845 24.99 16.07 -65.77
N ILE A 846 25.59 17.01 -66.50
CA ILE A 846 26.18 16.77 -67.83
C ILE A 846 27.70 16.74 -67.68
N ALA A 847 28.35 15.69 -68.18
CA ALA A 847 29.80 15.52 -68.11
C ALA A 847 30.55 16.46 -69.09
N GLY A 848 31.75 16.90 -68.71
CA GLY A 848 32.55 17.87 -69.47
C GLY A 848 33.17 17.32 -70.75
N ILE A 849 33.44 18.21 -71.70
CA ILE A 849 34.04 17.91 -73.02
C ILE A 849 35.53 18.34 -73.02
N PRO A 850 36.48 17.51 -73.47
CA PRO A 850 37.91 17.81 -73.42
C PRO A 850 38.44 18.61 -74.64
N LEU A 851 39.58 19.28 -74.44
CA LEU A 851 40.37 20.03 -75.44
C LEU A 851 41.87 19.73 -75.23
N ASN A 852 42.72 19.81 -76.26
CA ASN A 852 44.10 19.29 -76.19
C ASN A 852 45.14 20.13 -76.99
N LEU A 853 46.28 20.48 -76.36
CA LEU A 853 47.45 21.23 -76.87
C LEU A 853 48.69 20.89 -75.98
N ALA A 854 49.92 21.04 -76.48
CA ALA A 854 51.14 20.57 -75.78
C ALA A 854 52.39 21.46 -75.95
N ALA A 855 53.34 21.36 -74.99
CA ALA A 855 54.70 21.94 -75.01
C ALA A 855 55.63 21.25 -73.98
N ASP A 856 56.95 21.25 -74.18
CA ASP A 856 57.94 20.48 -73.40
C ASP A 856 58.91 21.35 -72.57
N VAL A 857 59.32 20.88 -71.37
CA VAL A 857 60.29 21.53 -70.45
C VAL A 857 61.12 20.49 -69.68
N ASN A 858 62.40 20.78 -69.37
CA ASN A 858 63.35 19.87 -68.68
C ASN A 858 63.67 20.29 -67.24
N LEU A 859 64.01 19.33 -66.35
CA LEU A 859 64.60 19.53 -65.01
C LEU A 859 65.40 18.29 -64.55
N SER A 860 66.34 18.48 -63.61
CA SER A 860 67.38 17.49 -63.21
C SER A 860 67.47 17.25 -61.69
N ILE A 861 68.25 16.24 -61.27
CA ILE A 861 68.64 15.95 -59.87
C ILE A 861 70.19 15.85 -59.81
N PRO A 862 70.88 16.50 -58.83
CA PRO A 862 72.30 16.86 -58.96
C PRO A 862 73.32 15.87 -58.37
N VAL A 863 74.58 16.01 -58.78
CA VAL A 863 75.77 15.36 -58.19
C VAL A 863 76.90 16.38 -58.08
N THR A 864 77.58 16.48 -56.94
CA THR A 864 78.48 17.62 -56.62
C THR A 864 79.94 17.23 -56.37
N GLY A 865 80.88 17.97 -56.98
CA GLY A 865 82.32 17.86 -56.77
C GLY A 865 83.08 19.14 -57.18
N SER A 866 84.38 19.24 -56.91
CA SER A 866 85.19 20.43 -57.29
C SER A 866 86.65 20.12 -57.63
N ILE A 867 87.18 20.79 -58.65
CA ILE A 867 88.56 20.63 -59.16
C ILE A 867 89.46 21.77 -58.64
N THR A 868 90.73 21.47 -58.34
CA THR A 868 91.75 22.44 -57.90
C THR A 868 93.12 22.14 -58.53
N GLY A 869 93.86 23.17 -58.95
CA GLY A 869 95.28 23.06 -59.30
C GLY A 869 95.62 23.04 -60.80
N LEU A 870 95.05 23.96 -61.60
CA LEU A 870 95.52 24.21 -62.96
C LEU A 870 96.66 25.24 -62.96
N LYS A 871 97.68 25.05 -63.81
CA LYS A 871 98.74 26.02 -64.10
C LYS A 871 98.87 26.23 -65.61
N VAL A 872 98.93 27.49 -66.05
CA VAL A 872 99.19 27.87 -67.45
C VAL A 872 100.43 28.75 -67.50
N HIS A 873 101.43 28.34 -68.26
CA HIS A 873 102.66 29.10 -68.45
C HIS A 873 102.46 30.29 -69.39
N ALA A 874 103.25 31.35 -69.20
CA ALA A 874 103.15 32.60 -69.95
C ALA A 874 103.56 32.45 -71.44
N PHE A 875 102.94 33.25 -72.32
CA PHE A 875 103.27 33.33 -73.74
C PHE A 875 102.88 34.67 -74.38
N ASP A 876 103.53 35.00 -75.50
CA ASP A 876 103.30 36.21 -76.32
C ASP A 876 102.31 35.92 -77.48
N ILE A 877 101.53 36.93 -77.86
CA ILE A 877 100.75 36.95 -79.12
C ILE A 877 101.12 38.22 -79.93
N PRO A 878 101.60 38.09 -81.19
CA PRO A 878 101.82 39.22 -82.09
C PRO A 878 100.59 39.51 -82.96
N VAL A 879 100.14 40.78 -83.00
CA VAL A 879 98.95 41.21 -83.75
C VAL A 879 99.29 42.34 -84.74
N PRO A 880 99.33 42.07 -86.06
CA PRO A 880 99.61 43.10 -87.07
C PRO A 880 98.36 43.94 -87.42
N VAL A 881 98.53 45.26 -87.51
CA VAL A 881 97.48 46.24 -87.83
C VAL A 881 97.92 47.15 -88.99
N ASP A 882 97.03 47.40 -89.96
CA ASP A 882 97.20 48.37 -91.06
C ASP A 882 95.88 49.10 -91.33
N ALA A 883 95.78 50.37 -90.93
CA ALA A 883 94.56 51.17 -91.04
C ALA A 883 94.80 52.66 -91.34
N LYS A 884 93.80 53.32 -91.92
CA LYS A 884 93.82 54.71 -92.36
C LYS A 884 92.56 55.45 -91.93
N PHE A 885 92.75 56.64 -91.37
CA PHE A 885 91.67 57.55 -90.96
C PHE A 885 91.71 58.84 -91.79
N ASP A 886 90.58 59.22 -92.37
CA ASP A 886 90.46 60.39 -93.25
C ASP A 886 89.61 61.49 -92.61
N ILE A 887 90.17 62.69 -92.45
CA ILE A 887 89.52 63.84 -91.80
C ILE A 887 89.38 64.97 -92.81
N SER A 888 88.16 65.23 -93.29
CA SER A 888 87.89 66.25 -94.30
C SER A 888 87.56 67.62 -93.70
N PHE A 889 88.11 68.67 -94.31
CA PHE A 889 87.95 70.09 -93.94
C PHE A 889 87.45 70.94 -95.13
N GLY A 890 86.78 70.31 -96.12
CA GLY A 890 86.28 71.00 -97.30
C GLY A 890 87.41 71.62 -98.14
N GLU A 891 87.26 72.88 -98.54
CA GLU A 891 88.27 73.60 -99.33
C GLU A 891 89.56 73.93 -98.55
N LEU A 892 89.64 73.59 -97.25
CA LEU A 892 90.87 73.59 -96.46
C LEU A 892 91.39 72.17 -96.10
N GLY A 893 90.91 71.14 -96.82
CA GLY A 893 91.70 69.92 -97.07
C GLY A 893 91.02 68.58 -96.79
N THR A 894 91.81 67.51 -96.82
CA THR A 894 91.50 66.23 -96.17
C THR A 894 92.81 65.63 -95.67
N ALA A 895 92.93 65.50 -94.35
CA ALA A 895 94.11 64.94 -93.69
C ALA A 895 93.97 63.43 -93.56
N HIS A 896 94.98 62.69 -94.03
CA HIS A 896 95.00 61.23 -94.05
C HIS A 896 96.01 60.76 -93.00
N VAL A 897 95.57 60.01 -91.99
CA VAL A 897 96.43 59.50 -90.91
C VAL A 897 96.63 57.98 -91.07
N PRO A 898 97.83 57.52 -91.46
CA PRO A 898 98.15 56.10 -91.49
C PRO A 898 98.55 55.59 -90.09
N ILE A 899 98.08 54.39 -89.74
CA ILE A 899 98.47 53.67 -88.53
C ILE A 899 98.84 52.24 -88.95
N SER A 900 100.13 51.91 -88.86
CA SER A 900 100.63 50.56 -89.09
C SER A 900 101.70 50.17 -88.07
N GLY A 901 101.63 48.94 -87.57
CA GLY A 901 102.56 48.40 -86.57
C GLY A 901 102.03 47.16 -85.86
N ASP A 902 102.94 46.40 -85.26
CA ASP A 902 102.62 45.18 -84.52
C ASP A 902 102.32 45.48 -83.05
N LEU A 903 101.15 45.06 -82.57
CA LEU A 903 100.83 45.09 -81.15
C LEU A 903 101.23 43.75 -80.52
N LYS A 904 102.14 43.79 -79.54
CA LYS A 904 102.43 42.64 -78.67
C LYS A 904 101.43 42.60 -77.52
N VAL A 905 100.89 41.42 -77.24
CA VAL A 905 100.13 41.13 -76.01
C VAL A 905 100.87 40.02 -75.25
N GLU A 906 101.35 40.34 -74.06
CA GLU A 906 102.07 39.44 -73.14
C GLU A 906 101.08 38.91 -72.09
N VAL A 907 100.99 37.58 -71.91
CA VAL A 907 100.03 36.95 -70.99
C VAL A 907 100.77 36.26 -69.83
N PRO A 908 100.72 36.79 -68.59
CA PRO A 908 101.45 36.23 -67.43
C PRO A 908 100.78 34.97 -66.84
N GLU A 909 101.50 34.26 -65.94
CA GLU A 909 101.05 32.99 -65.32
C GLU A 909 99.70 33.14 -64.58
N ILE A 910 98.76 32.23 -64.84
CA ILE A 910 97.42 32.21 -64.24
C ILE A 910 97.25 30.96 -63.38
N VAL A 911 96.87 31.16 -62.11
CA VAL A 911 96.51 30.10 -61.15
C VAL A 911 95.05 30.27 -60.74
N ILE A 912 94.21 29.27 -61.00
CA ILE A 912 92.76 29.33 -60.74
C ILE A 912 92.39 28.37 -59.60
N ASN A 913 91.81 28.92 -58.53
CA ASN A 913 91.35 28.16 -57.37
C ASN A 913 89.86 27.81 -57.47
N ARG A 914 89.58 26.50 -57.39
CA ARG A 914 88.28 25.84 -57.14
C ARG A 914 87.11 26.23 -58.06
N ILE A 915 86.84 25.37 -59.04
CA ILE A 915 85.59 25.37 -59.82
C ILE A 915 84.76 24.12 -59.45
N PRO A 916 83.49 24.27 -59.04
CA PRO A 916 82.55 23.14 -58.88
C PRO A 916 81.93 22.73 -60.23
N LEU A 917 81.56 21.45 -60.34
CA LEU A 917 80.88 20.89 -61.52
C LEU A 917 79.61 20.13 -61.10
N ASP A 918 78.60 20.19 -61.96
CA ASP A 918 77.31 19.50 -61.84
C ASP A 918 76.92 18.98 -63.24
N ILE A 919 76.73 17.66 -63.38
CA ILE A 919 76.46 16.96 -64.65
C ILE A 919 75.54 15.77 -64.40
N THR A 920 74.49 15.64 -65.21
CA THR A 920 73.63 14.44 -65.28
C THR A 920 73.70 13.84 -66.70
N VAL A 921 73.70 12.51 -66.80
CA VAL A 921 73.52 11.77 -68.07
C VAL A 921 72.17 11.06 -68.02
N GLY A 922 71.35 11.21 -69.08
CA GLY A 922 69.99 10.64 -69.16
C GLY A 922 69.94 9.20 -69.69
N PRO A 923 68.80 8.73 -70.27
CA PRO A 923 67.54 9.45 -70.51
C PRO A 923 66.25 8.71 -70.06
N ALA A 924 65.17 9.46 -69.82
CA ALA A 924 63.80 8.93 -69.81
C ALA A 924 62.77 10.05 -70.10
N THR A 925 61.84 9.85 -71.03
CA THR A 925 60.76 10.80 -71.36
C THR A 925 59.55 10.58 -70.45
N LEU A 926 59.13 11.62 -69.71
CA LEU A 926 57.88 11.61 -68.93
C LEU A 926 56.82 12.49 -69.60
N HIS A 927 55.76 11.86 -70.11
CA HIS A 927 54.60 12.55 -70.65
C HIS A 927 53.60 12.89 -69.53
N ILE A 928 53.26 14.17 -69.34
CA ILE A 928 52.29 14.64 -68.35
C ILE A 928 51.08 15.25 -69.06
N PRO A 929 49.92 14.57 -69.12
CA PRO A 929 48.70 15.15 -69.68
C PRO A 929 48.03 16.11 -68.68
N ILE A 930 47.80 17.36 -69.08
CA ILE A 930 46.94 18.28 -68.33
C ILE A 930 45.49 18.02 -68.75
N VAL A 931 44.78 17.23 -67.95
CA VAL A 931 43.32 17.08 -68.07
C VAL A 931 42.65 18.21 -67.30
N ASN A 932 41.85 19.02 -67.98
CA ASN A 932 40.97 20.01 -67.35
C ASN A 932 39.63 20.06 -68.08
N THR A 933 38.57 20.42 -67.36
CA THR A 933 37.17 20.36 -67.82
C THR A 933 36.45 21.68 -67.57
N VAL A 934 35.73 22.16 -68.58
CA VAL A 934 34.77 23.26 -68.40
C VAL A 934 33.41 22.65 -68.06
N GLY A 935 32.98 22.79 -66.80
CA GLY A 935 31.78 22.16 -66.23
C GLY A 935 32.09 21.47 -64.89
N PRO A 936 31.08 20.96 -64.17
CA PRO A 936 29.69 20.76 -64.62
C PRO A 936 28.84 22.04 -64.69
N ILE A 937 27.79 21.98 -65.50
CA ILE A 937 26.62 22.87 -65.37
C ILE A 937 25.52 22.05 -64.70
N THR A 938 24.97 22.57 -63.60
CA THR A 938 23.90 21.94 -62.84
C THR A 938 22.56 22.59 -63.18
N VAL A 939 21.63 21.84 -63.76
CA VAL A 939 20.26 22.32 -63.99
C VAL A 939 19.32 21.65 -62.98
N PRO A 940 18.60 22.41 -62.14
CA PRO A 940 17.55 21.85 -61.28
C PRO A 940 16.34 21.53 -62.16
N VAL A 941 15.90 20.25 -62.16
CA VAL A 941 14.80 19.79 -63.02
C VAL A 941 13.49 19.69 -62.25
N VAL A 942 13.53 19.22 -60.99
CA VAL A 942 12.38 19.21 -60.08
C VAL A 942 12.84 19.51 -58.65
N HIS A 943 12.12 20.40 -57.97
CA HIS A 943 12.27 20.72 -56.55
C HIS A 943 11.04 20.22 -55.79
N PHE A 944 11.23 19.29 -54.84
CA PHE A 944 10.18 18.92 -53.88
C PHE A 944 10.48 19.57 -52.52
N ALA A 945 9.75 20.64 -52.23
CA ALA A 945 9.87 21.39 -50.99
C ALA A 945 9.61 20.49 -49.76
N ALA A 946 10.52 20.53 -48.78
CA ALA A 946 10.46 19.69 -47.60
C ALA A 946 9.27 20.07 -46.70
N ALA A 947 8.16 19.34 -46.83
CA ALA A 947 6.99 19.45 -45.96
C ALA A 947 7.12 18.55 -44.70
N PRO A 948 6.35 18.81 -43.62
CA PRO A 948 6.16 17.85 -42.54
C PRO A 948 5.65 16.49 -43.05
N GLY A 949 6.21 15.40 -42.51
CA GLY A 949 5.84 14.03 -42.86
C GLY A 949 6.26 13.58 -44.27
N PHE A 950 5.59 12.54 -44.78
CA PHE A 950 5.80 11.97 -46.11
C PHE A 950 4.49 11.48 -46.72
N GLY A 951 4.23 11.84 -47.98
CA GLY A 951 2.99 11.45 -48.69
C GLY A 951 1.70 12.05 -48.11
N ASN A 952 1.79 13.02 -47.20
CA ASN A 952 0.64 13.69 -46.60
C ASN A 952 -0.06 14.60 -47.62
N ALA A 953 -1.38 14.44 -47.78
CA ALA A 953 -2.24 15.27 -48.60
C ALA A 953 -3.19 16.09 -47.70
N THR A 954 -2.60 16.96 -46.87
CA THR A 954 -3.33 17.85 -45.95
C THR A 954 -3.16 19.32 -46.33
N ALA A 955 -4.20 20.12 -46.11
CA ALA A 955 -4.15 21.57 -46.37
C ALA A 955 -3.21 22.31 -45.40
N GLY A 956 -3.19 21.92 -44.12
CA GLY A 956 -2.25 22.39 -43.11
C GLY A 956 -1.09 21.41 -42.85
N PRO A 957 -0.07 21.83 -42.08
CA PRO A 957 1.03 20.97 -41.62
C PRO A 957 0.56 19.68 -40.94
N SER A 958 1.17 18.55 -41.29
CA SER A 958 0.93 17.25 -40.63
C SER A 958 2.22 16.43 -40.63
N SER A 959 2.63 15.81 -39.52
CA SER A 959 3.79 14.89 -39.51
C SER A 959 3.38 13.46 -39.89
N GLY A 960 4.29 12.50 -39.77
CA GLY A 960 4.01 11.10 -40.06
C GLY A 960 3.80 10.82 -41.55
N PHE A 961 2.90 9.90 -41.89
CA PHE A 961 2.85 9.26 -43.21
C PHE A 961 1.41 9.12 -43.74
N PHE A 962 1.20 9.56 -44.99
CA PHE A 962 -0.05 9.39 -45.76
C PHE A 962 -1.34 9.91 -45.07
N ASN A 963 -1.21 10.94 -44.23
CA ASN A 963 -2.34 11.63 -43.60
C ASN A 963 -3.05 12.55 -44.61
N THR A 964 -4.36 12.75 -44.47
CA THR A 964 -5.20 13.49 -45.43
C THR A 964 -6.19 14.46 -44.76
N GLY A 965 -6.73 15.42 -45.50
CA GLY A 965 -7.78 16.34 -45.02
C GLY A 965 -7.30 17.75 -44.66
N THR A 966 -7.84 18.34 -43.59
CA THR A 966 -7.51 19.72 -43.18
C THR A 966 -6.10 19.83 -42.57
N GLY A 967 -5.65 18.79 -41.87
CA GLY A 967 -4.29 18.72 -41.31
C GLY A 967 -4.20 19.09 -39.83
N GLY A 968 -2.96 19.29 -39.36
CA GLY A 968 -2.65 19.18 -37.94
C GLY A 968 -2.61 17.72 -37.47
N ASN A 969 -2.32 16.77 -38.38
CA ASN A 969 -2.33 15.35 -38.08
C ASN A 969 -0.91 14.80 -37.82
N SER A 970 -0.78 13.77 -36.99
CA SER A 970 0.44 12.98 -36.80
C SER A 970 0.13 11.48 -36.92
N GLY A 971 1.17 10.65 -37.05
CA GLY A 971 0.99 9.20 -37.21
C GLY A 971 0.70 8.77 -38.65
N PHE A 972 -0.12 7.74 -38.85
CA PHE A 972 -0.22 7.01 -40.13
C PHE A 972 -1.65 6.91 -40.65
N PHE A 973 -1.88 7.28 -41.92
CA PHE A 973 -3.16 7.12 -42.62
C PHE A 973 -4.38 7.75 -41.92
N ASN A 974 -4.18 8.84 -41.18
CA ASN A 974 -5.26 9.57 -40.52
C ASN A 974 -5.87 10.63 -41.46
N SER A 975 -7.19 10.59 -41.65
CA SER A 975 -7.93 11.59 -42.42
C SER A 975 -8.68 12.53 -41.48
N GLY A 976 -8.55 13.85 -41.66
CA GLY A 976 -9.29 14.85 -40.87
C GLY A 976 -8.43 15.99 -40.37
N SER A 977 -8.80 16.52 -39.20
CA SER A 977 -8.12 17.59 -38.48
C SER A 977 -7.64 17.13 -37.10
N LEU A 978 -6.53 17.69 -36.61
CA LEU A 978 -6.07 17.55 -35.22
C LEU A 978 -6.07 16.09 -34.71
N THR A 979 -5.57 15.17 -35.54
CA THR A 979 -5.66 13.73 -35.30
C THR A 979 -4.28 13.07 -35.14
N SER A 980 -4.11 12.23 -34.13
CA SER A 980 -2.91 11.40 -33.94
C SER A 980 -3.22 9.90 -34.06
N GLY A 981 -2.18 9.06 -34.07
CA GLY A 981 -2.34 7.60 -34.04
C GLY A 981 -2.38 6.97 -35.43
N MET A 982 -3.27 6.01 -35.68
CA MET A 982 -3.30 5.25 -36.94
C MET A 982 -4.71 4.96 -37.45
N PHE A 983 -4.92 5.13 -38.76
CA PHE A 983 -6.16 4.81 -39.49
C PHE A 983 -7.44 5.52 -38.96
N ASN A 984 -7.29 6.65 -38.27
CA ASN A 984 -8.41 7.40 -37.73
C ASN A 984 -9.10 8.25 -38.82
N ALA A 985 -10.42 8.16 -38.89
CA ALA A 985 -11.26 8.93 -39.82
C ALA A 985 -12.05 10.01 -39.05
N ALA A 986 -11.38 11.14 -38.83
CA ALA A 986 -11.83 12.22 -37.97
C ALA A 986 -12.51 13.35 -38.76
N HIS A 987 -13.48 14.00 -38.11
CA HIS A 987 -13.80 15.39 -38.39
C HIS A 987 -12.81 16.31 -37.64
N GLU A 988 -12.69 16.14 -36.32
CA GLU A 988 -11.79 16.91 -35.46
C GLU A 988 -11.48 16.16 -34.16
N PHE A 989 -10.30 16.39 -33.57
CA PHE A 989 -9.84 15.87 -32.28
C PHE A 989 -10.05 14.36 -32.11
N VAL A 990 -9.12 13.56 -32.67
CA VAL A 990 -9.12 12.09 -32.50
C VAL A 990 -7.72 11.57 -32.20
N SER A 991 -7.62 10.53 -31.38
CA SER A 991 -6.36 9.81 -31.14
C SER A 991 -6.60 8.29 -31.16
N GLY A 992 -5.52 7.50 -31.15
CA GLY A 992 -5.58 6.05 -31.03
C GLY A 992 -5.63 5.33 -32.37
N PHE A 993 -6.47 4.30 -32.49
CA PHE A 993 -6.46 3.37 -33.63
C PHE A 993 -7.85 3.17 -34.24
N SER A 994 -7.99 3.40 -35.54
CA SER A 994 -9.20 3.09 -36.32
C SER A 994 -10.51 3.70 -35.76
N ASN A 995 -10.43 4.87 -35.11
CA ASN A 995 -11.59 5.59 -34.59
C ASN A 995 -12.21 6.48 -35.69
N VAL A 996 -13.55 6.54 -35.75
CA VAL A 996 -14.32 7.22 -36.80
C VAL A 996 -15.32 8.20 -36.19
N GLY A 997 -15.16 9.51 -36.40
CA GLY A 997 -16.04 10.53 -35.83
C GLY A 997 -15.30 11.78 -35.34
N ALA A 998 -15.54 12.20 -34.09
CA ALA A 998 -14.93 13.40 -33.50
C ALA A 998 -14.84 13.29 -31.97
N LEU A 999 -13.90 13.99 -31.32
CA LEU A 999 -13.69 13.89 -29.86
C LEU A 999 -13.58 12.42 -29.41
N ALA A 1000 -12.73 11.65 -30.09
CA ALA A 1000 -12.65 10.19 -29.94
C ALA A 1000 -11.25 9.68 -29.60
N SER A 1001 -11.13 8.75 -28.64
CA SER A 1001 -9.85 8.12 -28.27
C SER A 1001 -9.98 6.63 -28.01
N GLY A 1002 -8.85 5.92 -27.99
CA GLY A 1002 -8.79 4.48 -27.78
C GLY A 1002 -8.74 3.71 -29.10
N ALA A 1003 -9.58 2.69 -29.28
CA ALA A 1003 -9.54 1.88 -30.51
C ALA A 1003 -10.92 1.45 -31.04
N ALA A 1004 -11.06 1.51 -32.37
CA ALA A 1004 -12.21 1.04 -33.14
C ALA A 1004 -13.58 1.59 -32.70
N ASN A 1005 -13.60 2.84 -32.21
CA ASN A 1005 -14.83 3.54 -31.84
C ASN A 1005 -15.50 4.22 -33.04
N LEU A 1006 -16.83 4.26 -33.07
CA LEU A 1006 -17.63 4.83 -34.17
C LEU A 1006 -18.65 5.84 -33.62
N GLY A 1007 -18.47 7.14 -33.86
CA GLY A 1007 -19.33 8.23 -33.40
C GLY A 1007 -18.55 9.39 -32.77
N ALA A 1008 -19.26 10.37 -32.22
CA ALA A 1008 -18.63 11.54 -31.60
C ALA A 1008 -18.65 11.48 -30.06
N GLY A 1009 -17.61 12.00 -29.39
CA GLY A 1009 -17.54 12.09 -27.93
C GLY A 1009 -17.44 10.72 -27.25
N ILE A 1010 -16.42 9.94 -27.60
CA ILE A 1010 -16.26 8.53 -27.20
C ILE A 1010 -14.83 8.25 -26.76
N SER A 1011 -14.63 7.58 -25.61
CA SER A 1011 -13.35 6.95 -25.28
C SER A 1011 -13.49 5.44 -25.11
N GLY A 1012 -12.36 4.74 -25.11
CA GLY A 1012 -12.29 3.31 -24.82
C GLY A 1012 -12.19 2.44 -26.07
N LEU A 1013 -12.82 1.27 -26.06
CA LEU A 1013 -12.61 0.23 -27.07
C LEU A 1013 -13.94 -0.25 -27.68
N TYR A 1014 -14.05 -0.24 -29.01
CA TYR A 1014 -15.19 -0.79 -29.77
C TYR A 1014 -16.58 -0.17 -29.43
N ASN A 1015 -16.63 1.07 -28.93
CA ASN A 1015 -17.89 1.72 -28.59
C ASN A 1015 -18.55 2.38 -29.83
N THR A 1016 -19.88 2.30 -29.94
CA THR A 1016 -20.66 2.76 -31.09
C THR A 1016 -21.75 3.75 -30.68
N GLY A 1017 -21.71 4.95 -31.24
CA GLY A 1017 -22.64 6.06 -31.02
C GLY A 1017 -23.93 6.00 -31.86
N PRO A 1018 -24.88 6.92 -31.62
CA PRO A 1018 -26.21 6.88 -32.25
C PRO A 1018 -26.22 7.45 -33.67
N LEU A 1019 -25.83 6.62 -34.65
CA LEU A 1019 -26.13 6.66 -36.10
C LEU A 1019 -25.75 7.90 -36.94
N ALA A 1020 -25.48 9.07 -36.35
CA ALA A 1020 -25.00 10.25 -37.06
C ALA A 1020 -23.63 10.68 -36.52
N LEU A 1021 -22.63 10.83 -37.39
CA LEU A 1021 -21.24 11.14 -36.98
C LEU A 1021 -21.07 12.48 -36.24
N ALA A 1022 -22.07 13.37 -36.30
CA ALA A 1022 -22.09 14.63 -35.56
C ALA A 1022 -22.85 14.58 -34.22
N ALA A 1023 -23.57 13.49 -33.93
CA ALA A 1023 -24.29 13.32 -32.67
C ALA A 1023 -23.34 12.80 -31.59
N ALA A 1024 -23.05 13.63 -30.59
CA ALA A 1024 -22.21 13.24 -29.46
C ALA A 1024 -22.86 12.12 -28.64
N ALA A 1025 -22.24 10.94 -28.68
CA ALA A 1025 -22.64 9.75 -27.95
C ALA A 1025 -22.36 9.88 -26.46
N PHE A 1026 -21.32 10.62 -26.04
CA PHE A 1026 -20.96 10.80 -24.63
C PHE A 1026 -20.75 9.47 -23.91
N SER A 1027 -19.81 8.66 -24.40
CA SER A 1027 -19.56 7.29 -23.92
C SER A 1027 -18.12 7.05 -23.51
N SER A 1028 -17.90 6.20 -22.51
CA SER A 1028 -16.59 5.59 -22.20
C SER A 1028 -16.73 4.07 -22.07
N GLY A 1029 -15.63 3.34 -21.93
CA GLY A 1029 -15.63 1.91 -21.59
C GLY A 1029 -15.35 0.97 -22.77
N ILE A 1030 -15.99 -0.20 -22.80
CA ILE A 1030 -15.72 -1.24 -23.81
C ILE A 1030 -17.02 -1.81 -24.39
N GLY A 1031 -17.15 -1.78 -25.72
CA GLY A 1031 -18.23 -2.46 -26.46
C GLY A 1031 -19.63 -1.88 -26.26
N ASN A 1032 -19.75 -0.63 -25.82
CA ASN A 1032 -21.02 0.03 -25.51
C ASN A 1032 -21.70 0.53 -26.79
N VAL A 1033 -23.03 0.40 -26.90
CA VAL A 1033 -23.81 0.77 -28.10
C VAL A 1033 -24.97 1.70 -27.74
N GLY A 1034 -24.85 2.97 -28.13
CA GLY A 1034 -25.85 4.01 -27.83
C GLY A 1034 -25.19 5.29 -27.32
N GLY A 1035 -25.67 5.85 -26.21
CA GLY A 1035 -25.08 7.08 -25.67
C GLY A 1035 -25.39 7.41 -24.21
N ARG A 1036 -24.55 8.24 -23.60
CA ARG A 1036 -24.53 8.57 -22.16
C ARG A 1036 -24.29 7.30 -21.32
N LEU A 1037 -23.33 6.49 -21.74
CA LEU A 1037 -23.00 5.17 -21.19
C LEU A 1037 -21.57 5.14 -20.63
N SER A 1038 -21.34 4.29 -19.63
CA SER A 1038 -20.00 3.87 -19.20
C SER A 1038 -20.01 2.37 -18.88
N GLY A 1039 -18.84 1.80 -18.61
CA GLY A 1039 -18.70 0.39 -18.27
C GLY A 1039 -18.51 -0.51 -19.49
N PHE A 1040 -19.08 -1.71 -19.43
CA PHE A 1040 -18.74 -2.80 -20.35
C PHE A 1040 -20.00 -3.41 -20.95
N PHE A 1041 -20.08 -3.41 -22.29
CA PHE A 1041 -21.15 -4.01 -23.10
C PHE A 1041 -22.58 -3.46 -22.81
N ALA A 1042 -22.66 -2.21 -22.36
CA ALA A 1042 -23.92 -1.50 -22.12
C ALA A 1042 -24.61 -1.09 -23.44
N THR A 1043 -25.95 -1.09 -23.45
CA THR A 1043 -26.74 -0.68 -24.63
C THR A 1043 -27.91 0.22 -24.25
N GLY A 1044 -28.18 1.27 -25.05
CA GLY A 1044 -29.30 2.18 -24.83
C GLY A 1044 -28.91 3.66 -24.72
N ILE A 1045 -29.73 4.45 -24.02
CA ILE A 1045 -29.50 5.89 -23.81
C ILE A 1045 -29.63 6.22 -22.32
N GLY A 1046 -28.51 6.55 -21.65
CA GLY A 1046 -28.49 7.01 -20.25
C GLY A 1046 -28.95 5.96 -19.24
N SER A 1047 -28.10 4.97 -18.98
CA SER A 1047 -28.28 3.93 -17.94
C SER A 1047 -28.03 4.48 -16.54
#